data_AF-A0A921E8K5-F1
#
_entry.id   AF-A0A921E8K5-F1
#
_cell.length_a   1.000
_cell.length_b   1.000
_cell.length_c   1.000
_cell.angle_alpha   90.00
_cell.angle_beta   90.00
_cell.angle_gamma   90.00
#
_symmetry.space_group_name_H-M   'P 1'
#
loop_
_entity.id
_entity.type
_entity.pdbx_description
1 polymer ?
#
loop_
_entity_poly.entity_id
_entity_poly.type
_entity_poly.pdbx_seq_one_letter_code
_entity_poly.pdbx_strand_id
1 'polypeptide(L)'
;MTLPQPFRQTAIAVTAAIAATMVVAMYAVTYIGESWGASASTLQFAGNALSTGINLLLLTFGYCGLRMSWKSVIMLALVALSYDAINLTFVSMAGSHLPVWYSATSDDTQLASTALTMISFPVSSMPGRLIHGYLFLLILSPLINRGLSALSRHQLSSLVIILTASVTVCGWLAENYLAWWHWNLYYFIYLYAVGYFLRVHRPLDRVPARLLITGIVLCFAGLAMTIFVHDWISGPWTYWFDSHYANDLFTLSASILTVAYVSRSRRAYAGPPWLATAILGSFMLITGPAATCITDLVELSIRSNMLSFTVICLATTALAALTAWIIYDPVMLVAGAVGRRLPRLSVATASQPLQQIGTSIRSSQRNSSIELARVLAMCMIMGEHLTFSHVAPGFESYDSWAVVFFGITSCCVSVYVILLGTLGLRLSWKAVINIWLTVLLFNILSLIIIIGIGRTSNEFPATSDLVKHLIFPIGSSSYWFIKAYLMLITLAPLINAGLKQIDIQSLRLLVLTLTCAGIYCGWIGQNPLHDMLNYWGFDHNGSIFPADTIYYFIWLYVVGWWISRDTKLHSIPLTVLVSGFILSGLIQGALHLLTIDVTDVQKSLFSPAQRHGLLVNLSAFFFVCFFIRFSFRSKFVNLLGSASLGCYLIQESRPGCMLYYDVLSRFFNAHGFSLSFWLMIAGSFLGTWLLAVIIFHYKRRWMPPLIEKIMSCLPRKWKQEIW
;
A
#
# COMPACT_ATOMS: atom_id res chain seq x y z
N MET A 1 -20.34 -14.96 -5.35
CA MET A 1 -19.33 -16.04 -5.33
C MET A 1 -19.91 -17.42 -5.65
N THR A 2 -19.58 -18.05 -6.79
CA THR A 2 -19.24 -19.47 -6.64
C THR A 2 -17.97 -19.41 -5.82
N LEU A 3 -18.06 -19.74 -4.53
CA LEU A 3 -16.91 -19.83 -3.65
C LEU A 3 -15.78 -20.52 -4.43
N PRO A 4 -14.50 -20.11 -4.29
CA PRO A 4 -13.43 -20.94 -4.81
C PRO A 4 -13.71 -22.38 -4.35
N GLN A 5 -13.41 -23.36 -5.21
CA GLN A 5 -13.68 -24.78 -4.93
C GLN A 5 -13.34 -25.30 -3.51
N PRO A 6 -12.45 -24.70 -2.68
CA PRO A 6 -12.16 -25.18 -1.32
C PRO A 6 -13.09 -24.75 -0.18
N PHE A 7 -14.10 -23.88 -0.33
CA PHE A 7 -15.06 -23.63 0.78
C PHE A 7 -16.00 -24.82 1.08
N ARG A 8 -15.75 -25.99 0.47
CA ARG A 8 -16.42 -27.24 0.84
C ARG A 8 -16.15 -27.66 2.27
N GLN A 9 -15.18 -27.12 3.02
CA GLN A 9 -14.97 -27.51 4.42
C GLN A 9 -15.81 -26.66 5.38
N THR A 10 -16.67 -27.31 6.18
CA THR A 10 -17.62 -26.63 7.08
C THR A 10 -16.94 -25.63 7.98
N ALA A 11 -15.81 -26.05 8.55
CA ALA A 11 -15.10 -25.28 9.55
C ALA A 11 -14.45 -24.01 8.95
N ILE A 12 -13.94 -24.08 7.72
CA ILE A 12 -13.34 -22.92 7.03
C ILE A 12 -14.41 -21.89 6.65
N ALA A 13 -15.56 -22.35 6.17
CA ALA A 13 -16.69 -21.47 5.87
C ALA A 13 -17.24 -20.79 7.13
N VAL A 14 -17.37 -21.53 8.23
CA VAL A 14 -17.78 -21.00 9.54
C VAL A 14 -16.74 -20.01 10.08
N THR A 15 -15.44 -20.29 9.91
CA THR A 15 -14.38 -19.37 10.35
C THR A 15 -14.40 -18.06 9.59
N ALA A 16 -14.62 -18.11 8.26
CA ALA A 16 -14.80 -16.89 7.47
C ALA A 16 -16.05 -16.10 7.92
N ALA A 17 -17.14 -16.79 8.27
CA ALA A 17 -18.35 -16.16 8.80
C ALA A 17 -18.13 -15.50 10.17
N ILE A 18 -17.51 -16.20 11.12
CA ILE A 18 -17.15 -15.63 12.43
C ILE A 18 -16.23 -14.42 12.26
N ALA A 19 -15.17 -14.58 11.45
CA ALA A 19 -14.21 -13.54 11.15
C ALA A 19 -14.91 -12.27 10.67
N ALA A 20 -15.78 -12.41 9.68
CA ALA A 20 -16.57 -11.32 9.16
C ALA A 20 -17.49 -10.69 10.20
N THR A 21 -18.26 -11.48 10.95
CA THR A 21 -19.13 -10.95 12.01
C THR A 21 -18.33 -10.17 13.05
N MET A 22 -17.14 -10.63 13.41
CA MET A 22 -16.23 -9.90 14.30
C MET A 22 -15.79 -8.57 13.69
N VAL A 23 -15.41 -8.55 12.40
CA VAL A 23 -15.07 -7.29 11.71
C VAL A 23 -16.23 -6.32 11.75
N VAL A 24 -17.42 -6.81 11.40
CA VAL A 24 -18.64 -5.99 11.32
C VAL A 24 -19.02 -5.42 12.69
N ALA A 25 -19.15 -6.27 13.70
CA ALA A 25 -19.60 -5.87 15.03
C ALA A 25 -18.61 -4.93 15.72
N MET A 26 -17.31 -5.19 15.58
CA MET A 26 -16.30 -4.43 16.31
C MET A 26 -15.91 -3.12 15.61
N TYR A 27 -16.03 -3.04 14.28
CA TYR A 27 -15.89 -1.78 13.56
C TYR A 27 -16.94 -0.75 14.01
N ALA A 28 -18.19 -1.19 14.17
CA ALA A 28 -19.25 -0.37 14.73
C ALA A 28 -18.86 0.14 16.13
N VAL A 29 -18.37 -0.73 17.01
CA VAL A 29 -17.92 -0.32 18.35
C VAL A 29 -16.76 0.67 18.32
N THR A 30 -15.76 0.49 17.45
CA THR A 30 -14.62 1.42 17.37
C THR A 30 -15.03 2.80 16.86
N TYR A 31 -15.92 2.87 15.88
CA TYR A 31 -16.32 4.13 15.25
C TYR A 31 -17.38 4.89 16.07
N ILE A 32 -18.26 4.14 16.75
CA ILE A 32 -19.30 4.71 17.61
C ILE A 32 -18.73 4.98 19.01
N GLY A 33 -17.89 4.11 19.55
CA GLY A 33 -17.28 4.19 20.90
C GLY A 33 -16.81 5.59 21.33
N GLU A 34 -16.22 6.33 20.41
CA GLU A 34 -15.69 7.69 20.65
C GLU A 34 -16.81 8.72 20.91
N SER A 35 -18.00 8.58 20.33
CA SER A 35 -19.08 9.57 20.44
C SER A 35 -19.84 9.54 21.77
N TRP A 36 -19.68 8.49 22.59
CA TRP A 36 -20.42 8.29 23.86
C TRP A 36 -19.52 8.03 25.07
N GLY A 37 -18.22 8.34 24.96
CA GLY A 37 -17.28 8.31 26.09
C GLY A 37 -16.86 6.92 26.54
N ALA A 38 -16.81 5.93 25.63
CA ALA A 38 -16.24 4.61 25.93
C ALA A 38 -14.80 4.75 26.44
N SER A 39 -14.40 3.93 27.42
CA SER A 39 -13.01 3.94 27.89
C SER A 39 -12.06 3.61 26.74
N ALA A 40 -10.85 4.18 26.78
CA ALA A 40 -9.79 3.88 25.81
C ALA A 40 -9.54 2.37 25.69
N SER A 41 -9.61 1.63 26.80
CA SER A 41 -9.51 0.17 26.83
C SER A 41 -10.64 -0.56 26.11
N THR A 42 -11.88 -0.08 26.22
CA THR A 42 -13.03 -0.67 25.50
C THR A 42 -12.86 -0.49 23.99
N LEU A 43 -12.45 0.70 23.56
CA LEU A 43 -12.13 1.00 22.16
C LEU A 43 -10.97 0.14 21.65
N GLN A 44 -9.91 0.00 22.44
CA GLN A 44 -8.74 -0.83 22.11
C GLN A 44 -9.11 -2.31 22.00
N PHE A 45 -9.93 -2.84 22.91
CA PHE A 45 -10.44 -4.22 22.85
C PHE A 45 -11.23 -4.48 21.57
N ALA A 46 -12.14 -3.56 21.21
CA ALA A 46 -12.90 -3.64 19.98
C ALA A 46 -11.99 -3.61 18.75
N GLY A 47 -11.01 -2.69 18.72
CA GLY A 47 -10.01 -2.62 17.64
C GLY A 47 -9.22 -3.92 17.45
N ASN A 48 -8.87 -4.60 18.54
CA ASN A 48 -8.15 -5.88 18.50
C ASN A 48 -9.02 -7.05 18.01
N ALA A 49 -10.28 -7.08 18.41
CA ALA A 49 -11.24 -8.08 17.93
C ALA A 49 -11.55 -7.90 16.43
N LEU A 50 -11.68 -6.64 15.99
CA LEU A 50 -11.76 -6.26 14.58
C LEU A 50 -10.55 -6.77 13.79
N SER A 51 -9.32 -6.50 14.26
CA SER A 51 -8.07 -6.97 13.63
C SER A 51 -8.03 -8.50 13.52
N THR A 52 -8.43 -9.21 14.57
CA THR A 52 -8.52 -10.69 14.58
C THR A 52 -9.45 -11.19 13.47
N GLY A 53 -10.60 -10.55 13.28
CA GLY A 53 -11.53 -10.87 12.20
C GLY A 53 -10.92 -10.71 10.81
N ILE A 54 -10.23 -9.58 10.55
CA ILE A 54 -9.57 -9.34 9.26
C ILE A 54 -8.48 -10.38 8.99
N ASN A 55 -7.66 -10.67 10.01
CA ASN A 55 -6.60 -11.66 9.92
C ASN A 55 -7.14 -13.05 9.54
N LEU A 56 -8.21 -13.50 10.21
CA LEU A 56 -8.86 -14.78 9.92
C LEU A 56 -9.43 -14.84 8.50
N LEU A 57 -10.04 -13.76 8.03
CA LEU A 57 -10.60 -13.67 6.69
C LEU A 57 -9.51 -13.82 5.62
N LEU A 58 -8.42 -13.06 5.74
CA LEU A 58 -7.32 -13.07 4.77
C LEU A 58 -6.51 -14.37 4.78
N LEU A 59 -6.27 -14.94 5.98
CA LEU A 59 -5.67 -16.28 6.10
C LEU A 59 -6.55 -17.33 5.42
N THR A 60 -7.87 -17.22 5.56
CA THR A 60 -8.82 -18.11 4.88
C THR A 60 -8.77 -17.94 3.36
N PHE A 61 -8.68 -16.70 2.86
CA PHE A 61 -8.49 -16.43 1.43
C PHE A 61 -7.18 -17.02 0.91
N GLY A 62 -6.08 -16.89 1.65
CA GLY A 62 -4.79 -17.50 1.32
C GLY A 62 -4.82 -19.02 1.30
N TYR A 63 -5.43 -19.61 2.34
CA TYR A 63 -5.60 -21.06 2.47
C TYR A 63 -6.44 -21.63 1.32
N CYS A 64 -7.55 -20.98 0.98
CA CYS A 64 -8.41 -21.41 -0.14
C CYS A 64 -7.78 -21.09 -1.51
N GLY A 65 -7.08 -19.97 -1.62
CA GLY A 65 -6.68 -19.37 -2.89
C GLY A 65 -7.82 -18.61 -3.55
N LEU A 66 -7.61 -17.32 -3.80
CA LEU A 66 -8.49 -16.47 -4.60
C LEU A 66 -8.32 -16.78 -6.09
N ARG A 67 -9.41 -16.76 -6.85
CA ARG A 67 -9.37 -16.87 -8.31
C ARG A 67 -10.08 -15.69 -8.93
N MET A 68 -9.33 -14.88 -9.68
CA MET A 68 -9.92 -13.83 -10.50
C MET A 68 -10.75 -14.45 -11.62
N SER A 69 -11.99 -13.99 -11.78
CA SER A 69 -12.87 -14.33 -12.90
C SER A 69 -13.75 -13.11 -13.22
N TRP A 70 -14.23 -13.00 -14.45
CA TRP A 70 -15.17 -11.92 -14.82
C TRP A 70 -16.41 -11.95 -13.93
N LYS A 71 -16.89 -13.14 -13.59
CA LYS A 71 -17.97 -13.33 -12.62
C LYS A 71 -17.62 -12.69 -11.27
N SER A 72 -16.41 -12.88 -10.75
CA SER A 72 -15.99 -12.29 -9.47
C SER A 72 -15.94 -10.76 -9.52
N VAL A 73 -15.43 -10.18 -10.61
CA VAL A 73 -15.31 -8.73 -10.79
C VAL A 73 -16.67 -8.07 -10.96
N ILE A 74 -17.51 -8.60 -11.86
CA ILE A 74 -18.88 -8.09 -12.10
C ILE A 74 -19.72 -8.20 -10.82
N MET A 75 -19.61 -9.31 -10.09
CA MET A 75 -20.29 -9.46 -8.80
C MET A 75 -19.85 -8.39 -7.80
N LEU A 76 -18.56 -8.11 -7.68
CA LEU A 76 -18.07 -7.08 -6.76
C LEU A 76 -18.61 -5.69 -7.15
N ALA A 77 -18.57 -5.35 -8.44
CA ALA A 77 -19.12 -4.10 -8.95
C ALA A 77 -20.64 -3.98 -8.74
N LEU A 78 -21.40 -5.06 -8.94
CA LEU A 78 -22.85 -5.04 -8.75
C LEU A 78 -23.24 -5.00 -7.27
N VAL A 79 -22.53 -5.73 -6.39
CA VAL A 79 -22.71 -5.62 -4.94
C VAL A 79 -22.40 -4.20 -4.48
N ALA A 80 -21.37 -3.59 -5.07
CA ALA A 80 -20.98 -2.23 -4.79
C ALA A 80 -22.01 -1.20 -5.24
N LEU A 81 -22.52 -1.30 -6.46
CA LEU A 81 -23.60 -0.44 -6.96
C LEU A 81 -24.88 -0.58 -6.14
N SER A 82 -25.24 -1.81 -5.78
CA SER A 82 -26.45 -2.07 -5.00
C SER A 82 -26.36 -1.44 -3.60
N TYR A 83 -25.15 -1.46 -3.03
CA TYR A 83 -24.85 -0.82 -1.76
C TYR A 83 -24.86 0.71 -1.86
N ASP A 84 -24.22 1.27 -2.88
CA ASP A 84 -24.22 2.71 -3.13
C ASP A 84 -25.64 3.24 -3.33
N ALA A 85 -26.50 2.48 -4.02
CA ALA A 85 -27.92 2.79 -4.16
C ALA A 85 -28.67 2.79 -2.81
N ILE A 86 -28.38 1.83 -1.92
CA ILE A 86 -28.93 1.79 -0.56
C ILE A 86 -28.50 3.03 0.22
N ASN A 87 -27.21 3.35 0.22
CA ASN A 87 -26.69 4.51 0.94
C ASN A 87 -27.27 5.82 0.43
N LEU A 88 -27.34 5.99 -0.91
CA LEU A 88 -27.97 7.16 -1.51
C LEU A 88 -29.44 7.29 -1.09
N THR A 89 -30.15 6.17 -1.00
CA THR A 89 -31.55 6.14 -0.52
C THR A 89 -31.62 6.57 0.95
N PHE A 90 -30.80 6.00 1.84
CA PHE A 90 -30.78 6.40 3.26
C PHE A 90 -30.40 7.86 3.46
N VAL A 91 -29.39 8.36 2.73
CA VAL A 91 -28.98 9.78 2.76
C VAL A 91 -30.13 10.68 2.28
N SER A 92 -30.82 10.31 1.20
CA SER A 92 -31.98 11.05 0.71
C SER A 92 -33.16 11.07 1.69
N MET A 93 -33.32 10.02 2.51
CA MET A 93 -34.36 9.93 3.53
C MET A 93 -34.01 10.64 4.84
N ALA A 94 -32.74 10.67 5.23
CA ALA A 94 -32.26 11.23 6.50
C ALA A 94 -32.00 12.76 6.45
N GLY A 95 -31.86 13.33 5.24
CA GLY A 95 -31.55 14.75 5.06
C GLY A 95 -30.10 15.11 5.43
N SER A 96 -29.77 16.41 5.40
CA SER A 96 -28.41 16.96 5.61
C SER A 96 -27.85 16.86 7.04
N HIS A 97 -28.45 16.04 7.90
CA HIS A 97 -28.12 15.93 9.32
C HIS A 97 -26.93 15.01 9.63
N LEU A 98 -26.30 14.39 8.62
CA LEU A 98 -25.13 13.52 8.80
C LEU A 98 -23.83 14.31 8.63
N PRO A 99 -23.03 14.55 9.70
CA PRO A 99 -21.84 15.42 9.65
C PRO A 99 -20.80 14.98 8.62
N VAL A 100 -20.67 13.68 8.37
CA VAL A 100 -19.68 13.09 7.45
C VAL A 100 -20.06 13.32 5.96
N TRP A 101 -21.32 13.59 5.67
CA TRP A 101 -21.84 13.77 4.30
C TRP A 101 -22.44 15.15 4.06
N TYR A 102 -22.32 16.05 5.03
CA TYR A 102 -22.83 17.42 4.97
C TYR A 102 -22.37 18.15 3.70
N SER A 103 -21.13 17.93 3.25
CA SER A 103 -20.62 18.49 1.99
C SER A 103 -21.28 17.88 0.74
N ALA A 104 -21.47 16.56 0.69
CA ALA A 104 -22.11 15.90 -0.47
C ALA A 104 -23.62 16.15 -0.56
N THR A 105 -24.25 16.54 0.54
CA THR A 105 -25.69 16.87 0.59
C THR A 105 -25.94 18.37 0.81
N SER A 106 -24.92 19.22 0.69
CA SER A 106 -25.06 20.65 0.98
C SER A 106 -25.94 21.38 -0.04
N ASP A 107 -26.00 20.87 -1.27
CA ASP A 107 -26.90 21.32 -2.33
C ASP A 107 -27.19 20.18 -3.35
N ASP A 108 -28.16 20.41 -4.23
CA ASP A 108 -28.61 19.43 -5.23
C ASP A 108 -27.52 19.05 -6.26
N THR A 109 -26.58 19.95 -6.54
CA THR A 109 -25.49 19.71 -7.50
C THR A 109 -24.39 18.82 -6.91
N GLN A 110 -24.10 18.99 -5.62
CA GLN A 110 -23.22 18.11 -4.82
C GLN A 110 -23.84 16.72 -4.69
N LEU A 111 -25.17 16.64 -4.47
CA LEU A 111 -25.87 15.36 -4.38
C LEU A 111 -25.86 14.61 -5.72
N ALA A 112 -26.15 15.31 -6.82
CA ALA A 112 -26.14 14.73 -8.16
C ALA A 112 -24.73 14.28 -8.60
N SER A 113 -23.71 15.08 -8.33
CA SER A 113 -22.30 14.72 -8.63
C SER A 113 -21.81 13.55 -7.76
N THR A 114 -22.21 13.50 -6.50
CA THR A 114 -21.94 12.37 -5.60
C THR A 114 -22.63 11.09 -6.11
N ALA A 115 -23.91 11.16 -6.45
CA ALA A 115 -24.66 10.03 -7.00
C ALA A 115 -24.06 9.53 -8.33
N LEU A 116 -23.67 10.45 -9.22
CA LEU A 116 -23.01 10.12 -10.48
C LEU A 116 -21.65 9.44 -10.24
N THR A 117 -20.90 9.89 -9.24
CA THR A 117 -19.61 9.31 -8.84
C THR A 117 -19.80 7.91 -8.26
N MET A 118 -20.80 7.68 -7.41
CA MET A 118 -21.15 6.37 -6.86
C MET A 118 -21.59 5.37 -7.94
N ILE A 119 -22.39 5.81 -8.93
CA ILE A 119 -22.81 4.95 -10.04
C ILE A 119 -21.64 4.64 -11.00
N SER A 120 -20.78 5.63 -11.24
CA SER A 120 -19.66 5.48 -12.18
C SER A 120 -18.47 4.74 -11.56
N PHE A 121 -18.29 4.89 -10.23
CA PHE A 121 -17.15 4.38 -9.47
C PHE A 121 -17.57 3.63 -8.19
N PRO A 122 -18.47 2.64 -8.28
CA PRO A 122 -19.09 2.00 -7.12
C PRO A 122 -18.13 1.36 -6.13
N VAL A 123 -16.95 0.92 -6.57
CA VAL A 123 -15.97 0.33 -5.65
C VAL A 123 -15.05 1.40 -5.04
N SER A 124 -14.82 2.50 -5.76
CA SER A 124 -13.93 3.59 -5.33
C SER A 124 -14.65 4.61 -4.45
N SER A 125 -15.98 4.68 -4.51
CA SER A 125 -16.86 5.49 -3.67
C SER A 125 -16.96 5.02 -2.21
N MET A 126 -16.44 3.82 -1.90
CA MET A 126 -16.75 3.13 -0.66
C MET A 126 -15.90 3.56 0.54
N PRO A 127 -16.54 3.78 1.70
CA PRO A 127 -15.85 3.96 2.96
C PRO A 127 -15.17 2.66 3.39
N GLY A 128 -13.84 2.57 3.23
CA GLY A 128 -13.04 1.56 3.88
C GLY A 128 -11.86 1.03 3.06
N ARG A 129 -10.67 1.03 3.69
CA ARG A 129 -9.42 0.49 3.12
C ARG A 129 -9.47 -1.04 2.85
N LEU A 130 -10.36 -1.80 3.51
CA LEU A 130 -10.47 -3.26 3.36
C LEU A 130 -10.95 -3.69 1.97
N ILE A 131 -11.94 -2.99 1.41
CA ILE A 131 -12.55 -3.35 0.12
C ILE A 131 -11.55 -3.08 -1.01
N HIS A 132 -10.86 -1.93 -0.94
CA HIS A 132 -9.76 -1.58 -1.83
C HIS A 132 -8.63 -2.61 -1.76
N GLY A 133 -8.15 -2.94 -0.55
CA GLY A 133 -7.14 -3.97 -0.35
C GLY A 133 -7.57 -5.35 -0.88
N TYR A 134 -8.84 -5.73 -0.70
CA TYR A 134 -9.39 -6.99 -1.23
C TYR A 134 -9.49 -6.97 -2.76
N LEU A 135 -9.96 -5.87 -3.36
CA LEU A 135 -10.02 -5.71 -4.81
C LEU A 135 -8.62 -5.82 -5.42
N PHE A 136 -7.64 -5.10 -4.88
CA PHE A 136 -6.27 -5.16 -5.36
C PHE A 136 -5.66 -6.55 -5.19
N LEU A 137 -5.92 -7.23 -4.05
CA LEU A 137 -5.50 -8.61 -3.84
C LEU A 137 -6.18 -9.57 -4.84
N LEU A 138 -7.46 -9.37 -5.16
CA LEU A 138 -8.19 -10.17 -6.15
C LEU A 138 -7.61 -9.99 -7.55
N ILE A 139 -7.30 -8.75 -7.95
CA ILE A 139 -6.66 -8.42 -9.23
C ILE A 139 -5.25 -9.02 -9.30
N LEU A 140 -4.49 -8.95 -8.21
CA LEU A 140 -3.14 -9.52 -8.12
C LEU A 140 -3.13 -11.04 -7.91
N SER A 141 -4.27 -11.65 -7.56
CA SER A 141 -4.36 -13.08 -7.23
C SER A 141 -3.81 -14.01 -8.32
N PRO A 142 -3.98 -13.77 -9.64
CA PRO A 142 -3.38 -14.63 -10.67
C PRO A 142 -1.85 -14.63 -10.61
N LEU A 143 -1.25 -13.46 -10.39
CA LEU A 143 0.19 -13.28 -10.26
C LEU A 143 0.70 -13.91 -8.97
N ILE A 144 0.07 -13.58 -7.83
CA ILE A 144 0.46 -14.07 -6.50
C ILE A 144 0.35 -15.59 -6.42
N ASN A 145 -0.73 -16.18 -6.93
CA ASN A 145 -0.92 -17.63 -6.88
C ASN A 145 0.15 -18.38 -7.68
N ARG A 146 0.49 -17.89 -8.88
CA ARG A 146 1.59 -18.46 -9.69
C ARG A 146 2.92 -18.33 -8.96
N GLY A 147 3.15 -17.18 -8.35
CA GLY A 147 4.31 -16.92 -7.52
C GLY A 147 4.42 -17.94 -6.40
N LEU A 148 3.39 -18.08 -5.56
CA LEU A 148 3.36 -19.02 -4.44
C LEU A 148 3.52 -20.48 -4.89
N SER A 149 2.89 -20.87 -6.01
CA SER A 149 3.04 -22.22 -6.56
C SER A 149 4.40 -22.50 -7.19
N ALA A 150 5.15 -21.45 -7.56
CA ALA A 150 6.51 -21.57 -8.08
C ALA A 150 7.55 -21.90 -7.02
N LEU A 151 7.30 -21.45 -5.77
CA LEU A 151 8.31 -21.46 -4.73
C LEU A 151 8.53 -22.90 -4.24
N SER A 152 9.79 -23.30 -4.10
CA SER A 152 10.08 -24.54 -3.38
C SER A 152 9.67 -24.42 -1.91
N ARG A 153 9.56 -25.55 -1.19
CA ARG A 153 9.14 -25.54 0.21
C ARG A 153 10.06 -24.68 1.11
N HIS A 154 11.36 -24.72 0.87
CA HIS A 154 12.35 -23.92 1.60
C HIS A 154 12.16 -22.42 1.34
N GLN A 155 12.00 -22.09 0.06
CA GLN A 155 11.77 -20.76 -0.46
C GLN A 155 10.48 -20.14 0.11
N LEU A 156 9.36 -20.87 0.10
CA LEU A 156 8.10 -20.41 0.70
C LEU A 156 8.24 -20.17 2.21
N SER A 157 8.93 -21.06 2.92
CA SER A 157 9.18 -20.89 4.37
C SER A 157 10.00 -19.62 4.63
N SER A 158 11.05 -19.39 3.82
CA SER A 158 11.88 -18.20 3.92
C SER A 158 11.09 -16.92 3.63
N LEU A 159 10.23 -16.94 2.61
CA LEU A 159 9.34 -15.81 2.30
C LEU A 159 8.43 -15.47 3.49
N VAL A 160 7.76 -16.47 4.06
CA VAL A 160 6.86 -16.27 5.22
C VAL A 160 7.64 -15.71 6.41
N ILE A 161 8.84 -16.23 6.70
CA ILE A 161 9.68 -15.72 7.79
C ILE A 161 10.07 -14.25 7.54
N ILE A 162 10.48 -13.91 6.32
CA ILE A 162 10.86 -12.53 5.97
C ILE A 162 9.68 -11.58 6.08
N LEU A 163 8.51 -11.96 5.57
CA LEU A 163 7.29 -11.14 5.67
C LEU A 163 6.80 -11.03 7.12
N THR A 164 6.91 -12.10 7.90
CA THR A 164 6.60 -12.06 9.33
C THR A 164 7.54 -11.11 10.05
N ALA A 165 8.85 -11.21 9.80
CA ALA A 165 9.85 -10.31 10.38
C ALA A 165 9.64 -8.86 9.94
N SER A 166 9.29 -8.59 8.68
CA SER A 166 9.05 -7.22 8.21
C SER A 166 7.81 -6.61 8.87
N VAL A 167 6.72 -7.37 9.03
CA VAL A 167 5.50 -6.89 9.69
C VAL A 167 5.72 -6.74 11.19
N THR A 168 6.33 -7.72 11.84
CA THR A 168 6.51 -7.73 13.31
C THR A 168 7.63 -6.81 13.78
N VAL A 169 8.84 -6.91 13.22
CA VAL A 169 10.00 -6.11 13.68
C VAL A 169 9.84 -4.65 13.29
N CYS A 170 9.41 -4.35 12.06
CA CYS A 170 9.21 -2.96 11.67
C CYS A 170 7.95 -2.35 12.31
N GLY A 171 6.87 -3.13 12.46
CA GLY A 171 5.66 -2.67 13.13
C GLY A 171 5.90 -2.42 14.63
N TRP A 172 6.37 -3.43 15.35
CA TRP A 172 6.52 -3.38 16.80
C TRP A 172 7.59 -2.39 17.29
N LEU A 173 8.72 -2.26 16.56
CA LEU A 173 9.89 -1.57 17.12
C LEU A 173 10.15 -0.14 16.62
N ALA A 174 9.52 0.25 15.52
CA ALA A 174 9.95 1.44 14.78
C ALA A 174 8.83 2.46 14.53
N GLU A 175 7.70 2.34 15.24
CA GLU A 175 6.51 3.18 15.03
C GLU A 175 6.05 3.22 13.56
N ASN A 176 6.27 2.12 12.85
CA ASN A 176 6.48 2.25 11.43
C ASN A 176 5.23 1.90 10.65
N TYR A 177 4.83 2.84 9.81
CA TYR A 177 3.63 2.79 8.98
C TYR A 177 3.52 1.61 8.00
N LEU A 178 4.56 0.76 7.92
CA LEU A 178 4.54 -0.52 7.19
C LEU A 178 3.45 -1.47 7.71
N ALA A 179 3.14 -1.41 9.02
CA ALA A 179 2.17 -2.28 9.68
C ALA A 179 1.05 -1.53 10.44
N TRP A 180 1.12 -0.19 10.58
CA TRP A 180 0.20 0.61 11.44
C TRP A 180 -1.29 0.49 11.15
N TRP A 181 -1.67 -0.08 10.02
CA TRP A 181 -3.07 -0.32 9.71
C TRP A 181 -3.13 -1.71 9.11
N HIS A 182 -3.76 -2.64 9.84
CA HIS A 182 -4.19 -4.00 9.45
C HIS A 182 -4.99 -4.13 8.15
N TRP A 183 -4.91 -3.14 7.27
CA TRP A 183 -5.81 -2.85 6.14
C TRP A 183 -5.03 -2.58 4.85
N ASN A 184 -3.69 -2.63 4.87
CA ASN A 184 -2.88 -2.35 3.69
C ASN A 184 -2.65 -3.61 2.82
N LEU A 185 -2.45 -3.40 1.52
CA LEU A 185 -2.29 -4.50 0.56
C LEU A 185 -1.05 -5.36 0.86
N TYR A 186 0.02 -4.80 1.42
CA TYR A 186 1.22 -5.56 1.77
C TYR A 186 0.93 -6.60 2.87
N TYR A 187 0.22 -6.18 3.92
CA TYR A 187 -0.25 -7.03 4.99
C TYR A 187 -1.23 -8.10 4.48
N PHE A 188 -2.08 -7.74 3.51
CA PHE A 188 -3.00 -8.69 2.88
C PHE A 188 -2.26 -9.76 2.09
N ILE A 189 -1.25 -9.37 1.30
CA ILE A 189 -0.39 -10.32 0.58
C ILE A 189 0.37 -11.22 1.57
N TYR A 190 0.86 -10.67 2.69
CA TYR A 190 1.48 -11.43 3.76
C TYR A 190 0.54 -12.51 4.33
N LEU A 191 -0.64 -12.14 4.83
CA LEU A 191 -1.59 -13.08 5.40
C LEU A 191 -2.08 -14.10 4.37
N TYR A 192 -2.27 -13.66 3.12
CA TYR A 192 -2.58 -14.56 2.01
C TYR A 192 -1.47 -15.61 1.80
N ALA A 193 -0.20 -15.20 1.82
CA ALA A 193 0.94 -16.10 1.70
C ALA A 193 1.06 -17.06 2.91
N VAL A 194 0.77 -16.59 4.13
CA VAL A 194 0.72 -17.42 5.34
C VAL A 194 -0.40 -18.47 5.23
N GLY A 195 -1.59 -18.08 4.81
CA GLY A 195 -2.71 -19.01 4.59
C GLY A 195 -2.35 -20.09 3.57
N TYR A 196 -1.72 -19.72 2.46
CA TYR A 196 -1.23 -20.67 1.45
C TYR A 196 -0.16 -21.62 2.02
N PHE A 197 0.77 -21.09 2.82
CA PHE A 197 1.80 -21.88 3.51
C PHE A 197 1.20 -22.90 4.48
N LEU A 198 0.20 -22.49 5.29
CA LEU A 198 -0.52 -23.40 6.18
C LEU A 198 -1.18 -24.55 5.41
N ARG A 199 -1.75 -24.29 4.23
CA ARG A 199 -2.32 -25.34 3.37
C ARG A 199 -1.27 -26.34 2.87
N VAL A 200 -0.15 -25.85 2.36
CA VAL A 200 0.85 -26.67 1.64
C VAL A 200 1.78 -27.41 2.58
N HIS A 201 2.27 -26.75 3.62
CA HIS A 201 3.28 -27.32 4.53
C HIS A 201 2.66 -28.01 5.73
N ARG A 202 1.43 -27.62 6.10
CA ARG A 202 0.72 -28.11 7.29
C ARG A 202 1.64 -28.26 8.51
N PRO A 203 2.42 -27.22 8.86
CA PRO A 203 3.48 -27.33 9.86
C PRO A 203 2.92 -27.70 11.24
N LEU A 204 1.69 -27.30 11.50
CA LEU A 204 1.02 -27.47 12.78
C LEU A 204 0.22 -28.78 12.87
N ASP A 205 0.10 -29.61 11.83
CA ASP A 205 -0.71 -30.85 11.88
C ASP A 205 -0.25 -31.83 12.97
N ARG A 206 1.04 -31.84 13.30
CA ARG A 206 1.61 -32.71 14.34
C ARG A 206 1.33 -32.25 15.78
N VAL A 207 0.89 -31.00 15.97
CA VAL A 207 0.65 -30.43 17.30
C VAL A 207 -0.69 -30.96 17.85
N PRO A 208 -0.79 -31.49 19.07
CA PRO A 208 -2.07 -31.86 19.68
C PRO A 208 -3.11 -30.73 19.64
N ALA A 209 -4.38 -31.03 19.33
CA ALA A 209 -5.44 -30.02 19.24
C ALA A 209 -5.61 -29.21 20.54
N ARG A 210 -5.45 -29.88 21.69
CA ARG A 210 -5.43 -29.23 23.01
C ARG A 210 -4.39 -28.11 23.11
N LEU A 211 -3.18 -28.30 22.57
CA LEU A 211 -2.12 -27.29 22.62
C LEU A 211 -2.40 -26.11 21.69
N LEU A 212 -3.05 -26.34 20.55
CA LEU A 212 -3.51 -25.24 19.70
C LEU A 212 -4.57 -24.39 20.41
N ILE A 213 -5.56 -25.03 21.05
CA ILE A 213 -6.59 -24.32 21.83
C ILE A 213 -5.96 -23.57 23.00
N THR A 214 -5.07 -24.21 23.76
CA THR A 214 -4.34 -23.55 24.85
C THR A 214 -3.55 -22.35 24.33
N GLY A 215 -2.87 -22.48 23.19
CA GLY A 215 -2.17 -21.36 22.55
C GLY A 215 -3.10 -20.20 22.17
N ILE A 216 -4.27 -20.49 21.59
CA ILE A 216 -5.28 -19.47 21.26
C ILE A 216 -5.74 -18.74 22.52
N VAL A 217 -6.07 -19.48 23.58
CA VAL A 217 -6.51 -18.90 24.86
C VAL A 217 -5.39 -18.05 25.48
N LEU A 218 -4.14 -18.51 25.45
CA LEU A 218 -2.99 -17.75 25.94
C LEU A 218 -2.76 -16.46 25.15
N CYS A 219 -2.97 -16.47 23.82
CA CYS A 219 -2.89 -15.25 23.02
C CYS A 219 -3.99 -14.24 23.40
N PHE A 220 -5.24 -14.68 23.56
CA PHE A 220 -6.33 -13.79 24.00
C PHE A 220 -6.17 -13.33 25.45
N ALA A 221 -5.62 -14.17 26.33
CA ALA A 221 -5.29 -13.77 27.70
C ALA A 221 -4.15 -12.73 27.72
N GLY A 222 -3.11 -12.93 26.91
CA GLY A 222 -2.03 -11.95 26.72
C GLY A 222 -2.55 -10.60 26.21
N LEU A 223 -3.47 -10.65 25.23
CA LEU A 223 -4.16 -9.48 24.72
C LEU A 223 -5.00 -8.75 25.79
N ALA A 224 -5.73 -9.48 26.62
CA ALA A 224 -6.50 -8.89 27.72
C ALA A 224 -5.57 -8.27 28.78
N MET A 225 -4.43 -8.91 29.06
CA MET A 225 -3.42 -8.39 29.97
C MET A 225 -2.74 -7.12 29.45
N THR A 226 -2.46 -7.01 28.14
CA THR A 226 -1.88 -5.78 27.56
C THR A 226 -2.84 -4.60 27.68
N ILE A 227 -4.13 -4.82 27.42
CA ILE A 227 -5.19 -3.80 27.61
C ILE A 227 -5.33 -3.42 29.09
N PHE A 228 -5.25 -4.39 30.00
CA PHE A 228 -5.32 -4.11 31.45
C PHE A 228 -4.09 -3.32 31.95
N VAL A 229 -2.90 -3.62 31.44
CA VAL A 229 -1.66 -2.89 31.79
C VAL A 229 -1.67 -1.47 31.24
N HIS A 230 -2.22 -1.24 30.04
CA HIS A 230 -2.47 0.09 29.47
C HIS A 230 -3.25 0.98 30.45
N ASP A 231 -4.33 0.45 31.03
CA ASP A 231 -5.18 1.23 31.95
C ASP A 231 -4.55 1.46 33.33
N TRP A 232 -3.62 0.59 33.77
CA TRP A 232 -3.07 0.62 35.13
C TRP A 232 -1.78 1.45 35.25
N ILE A 233 -0.92 1.42 34.24
CA ILE A 233 0.41 2.03 34.31
C ILE A 233 0.46 3.12 33.24
N SER A 234 0.53 4.39 33.64
CA SER A 234 0.87 5.50 32.75
C SER A 234 2.34 5.87 32.96
N GLY A 235 3.19 5.60 31.96
CA GLY A 235 4.63 5.88 32.07
C GLY A 235 5.40 5.78 30.75
N PRO A 236 6.69 6.16 30.71
CA PRO A 236 7.47 6.19 29.46
C PRO A 236 7.62 4.82 28.77
N TRP A 237 7.49 3.74 29.55
CA TRP A 237 7.62 2.36 29.09
C TRP A 237 6.29 1.70 28.72
N THR A 238 5.15 2.30 29.10
CA THR A 238 3.82 1.76 28.78
C THR A 238 3.48 1.95 27.32
N TYR A 239 4.15 2.89 26.65
CA TYR A 239 4.16 3.06 25.21
C TYR A 239 4.31 1.74 24.41
N TRP A 240 5.15 0.81 24.85
CA TRP A 240 5.36 -0.48 24.16
C TRP A 240 4.17 -1.45 24.28
N PHE A 241 3.31 -1.22 25.28
CA PHE A 241 2.07 -1.95 25.53
C PHE A 241 0.81 -1.14 25.11
N ASP A 242 0.91 0.19 25.05
CA ASP A 242 -0.13 1.12 24.55
C ASP A 242 -0.19 1.13 23.03
N SER A 243 0.99 1.07 22.42
CA SER A 243 1.12 0.95 20.99
C SER A 243 0.42 -0.34 20.56
N HIS A 244 -0.56 -0.21 19.66
CA HIS A 244 -1.48 -1.28 19.26
C HIS A 244 -0.77 -2.58 18.78
N TYR A 245 0.55 -2.61 18.64
CA TYR A 245 1.35 -3.70 18.09
C TYR A 245 1.58 -4.93 18.96
N ALA A 246 1.63 -4.80 20.29
CA ALA A 246 1.65 -6.01 21.14
C ALA A 246 0.36 -6.81 20.91
N ASN A 247 -0.74 -6.08 20.73
CA ASN A 247 -2.02 -6.64 20.34
C ASN A 247 -1.96 -7.26 18.94
N ASP A 248 -1.26 -6.65 17.97
CA ASP A 248 -1.08 -7.20 16.62
C ASP A 248 -0.39 -8.57 16.65
N LEU A 249 0.64 -8.75 17.47
CA LEU A 249 1.33 -10.04 17.57
C LEU A 249 0.42 -11.12 18.17
N PHE A 250 -0.35 -10.77 19.22
CA PHE A 250 -1.29 -11.70 19.84
C PHE A 250 -2.47 -12.03 18.92
N THR A 251 -3.06 -11.04 18.26
CA THR A 251 -4.17 -11.22 17.32
C THR A 251 -3.72 -12.02 16.09
N LEU A 252 -2.55 -11.71 15.51
CA LEU A 252 -1.96 -12.48 14.41
C LEU A 252 -1.71 -13.94 14.81
N SER A 253 -1.11 -14.16 15.98
CA SER A 253 -0.83 -15.51 16.49
C SER A 253 -2.12 -16.29 16.75
N ALA A 254 -3.11 -15.66 17.37
CA ALA A 254 -4.43 -16.25 17.60
C ALA A 254 -5.11 -16.62 16.28
N SER A 255 -5.07 -15.77 15.27
CA SER A 255 -5.65 -16.03 13.95
C SER A 255 -4.96 -17.19 13.23
N ILE A 256 -3.63 -17.25 13.26
CA ILE A 256 -2.85 -18.35 12.66
C ILE A 256 -3.19 -19.69 13.34
N LEU A 257 -3.20 -19.72 14.67
CA LEU A 257 -3.54 -20.92 15.44
C LEU A 257 -4.99 -21.36 15.20
N THR A 258 -5.91 -20.41 15.09
CA THR A 258 -7.32 -20.67 14.80
C THR A 258 -7.49 -21.32 13.43
N VAL A 259 -6.89 -20.76 12.37
CA VAL A 259 -6.95 -21.36 11.03
C VAL A 259 -6.28 -22.72 11.00
N ALA A 260 -5.15 -22.89 11.71
CA ALA A 260 -4.48 -24.18 11.83
C ALA A 260 -5.36 -25.23 12.54
N TYR A 261 -6.05 -24.87 13.61
CA TYR A 261 -7.00 -25.74 14.32
C TYR A 261 -8.18 -26.13 13.42
N VAL A 262 -8.81 -25.13 12.79
CA VAL A 262 -10.00 -25.28 11.94
C VAL A 262 -9.71 -26.15 10.71
N SER A 263 -8.53 -25.98 10.10
CA SER A 263 -8.12 -26.72 8.90
C SER A 263 -8.05 -28.24 9.08
N ARG A 264 -8.07 -28.73 10.32
CA ARG A 264 -8.10 -30.16 10.66
C ARG A 264 -9.48 -30.79 10.47
N SER A 265 -10.54 -30.00 10.53
CA SER A 265 -11.90 -30.49 10.36
C SER A 265 -12.18 -30.81 8.89
N ARG A 266 -12.34 -32.10 8.58
CA ARG A 266 -12.61 -32.58 7.21
C ARG A 266 -14.09 -32.65 6.84
N ARG A 267 -14.99 -32.13 7.68
CA ARG A 267 -16.44 -32.17 7.39
C ARG A 267 -16.78 -31.24 6.23
N ALA A 268 -17.68 -31.69 5.37
CA ALA A 268 -18.17 -30.90 4.25
C ALA A 268 -19.17 -29.84 4.74
N TYR A 269 -19.09 -28.60 4.26
CA TYR A 269 -20.00 -27.53 4.59
C TYR A 269 -21.40 -27.88 4.11
N ALA A 270 -22.31 -28.07 5.07
CA ALA A 270 -23.73 -28.34 4.83
C ALA A 270 -24.61 -27.12 5.14
N GLY A 271 -24.00 -25.99 5.53
CA GLY A 271 -24.73 -24.75 5.79
C GLY A 271 -25.12 -24.02 4.50
N PRO A 272 -25.96 -22.98 4.60
CA PRO A 272 -26.40 -22.24 3.43
C PRO A 272 -25.24 -21.49 2.76
N PRO A 273 -25.06 -21.58 1.43
CA PRO A 273 -23.99 -20.88 0.70
C PRO A 273 -24.02 -19.35 0.85
N TRP A 274 -25.20 -18.79 1.15
CA TRP A 274 -25.42 -17.35 1.25
C TRP A 274 -24.80 -16.73 2.50
N LEU A 275 -24.61 -17.49 3.59
CA LEU A 275 -24.06 -16.96 4.84
C LEU A 275 -22.63 -16.44 4.66
N ALA A 276 -21.82 -17.12 3.84
CA ALA A 276 -20.45 -16.71 3.51
C ALA A 276 -20.40 -15.52 2.53
N THR A 277 -21.48 -15.22 1.82
CA THR A 277 -21.54 -14.15 0.81
C THR A 277 -22.25 -12.90 1.31
N ALA A 278 -23.17 -13.07 2.26
CA ALA A 278 -23.81 -12.02 3.02
C ALA A 278 -22.79 -11.14 3.75
N ILE A 279 -21.72 -11.76 4.26
CA ILE A 279 -20.57 -11.16 4.94
C ILE A 279 -20.08 -9.84 4.33
N LEU A 280 -19.82 -9.82 3.02
CA LEU A 280 -19.27 -8.64 2.37
C LEU A 280 -20.32 -7.53 2.32
N GLY A 281 -21.57 -7.88 1.99
CA GLY A 281 -22.70 -6.95 2.04
C GLY A 281 -23.00 -6.44 3.44
N SER A 282 -22.88 -7.28 4.48
CA SER A 282 -23.04 -6.91 5.89
C SER A 282 -21.96 -5.96 6.37
N PHE A 283 -20.70 -6.21 5.99
CA PHE A 283 -19.61 -5.28 6.24
C PHE A 283 -19.87 -3.93 5.59
N MET A 284 -20.24 -3.95 4.31
CA MET A 284 -20.54 -2.71 3.59
C MET A 284 -21.67 -1.94 4.27
N LEU A 285 -22.79 -2.59 4.62
CA LEU A 285 -23.95 -1.94 5.24
C LEU A 285 -23.61 -1.21 6.56
N ILE A 286 -22.64 -1.73 7.32
CA ILE A 286 -22.26 -1.22 8.65
C ILE A 286 -21.05 -0.27 8.58
N THR A 287 -20.28 -0.26 7.48
CA THR A 287 -19.23 0.76 7.27
C THR A 287 -19.73 1.97 6.48
N GLY A 288 -20.99 1.98 6.04
CA GLY A 288 -21.59 3.03 5.21
C GLY A 288 -22.34 4.13 5.95
N PRO A 289 -22.83 5.15 5.25
CA PRO A 289 -23.75 6.16 5.79
C PRO A 289 -25.05 5.58 6.35
N ALA A 290 -25.53 4.44 5.82
CA ALA A 290 -26.66 3.73 6.44
C ALA A 290 -26.34 3.29 7.88
N ALA A 291 -25.05 3.08 8.20
CA ALA A 291 -24.61 2.79 9.54
C ALA A 291 -24.98 3.94 10.47
N THR A 292 -24.76 5.21 10.13
CA THR A 292 -25.07 6.33 11.04
C THR A 292 -26.54 6.35 11.51
N CYS A 293 -27.51 6.11 10.61
CA CYS A 293 -28.92 5.98 11.01
C CYS A 293 -29.23 4.71 11.80
N ILE A 294 -28.61 3.58 11.44
CA ILE A 294 -28.72 2.33 12.21
C ILE A 294 -28.11 2.54 13.60
N THR A 295 -27.03 3.31 13.71
CA THR A 295 -26.29 3.56 14.95
C THR A 295 -27.00 4.52 15.86
N ASP A 296 -27.76 5.49 15.37
CA ASP A 296 -28.64 6.32 16.23
C ASP A 296 -29.73 5.45 16.90
N LEU A 297 -30.25 4.46 16.15
CA LEU A 297 -31.21 3.46 16.64
C LEU A 297 -30.57 2.49 17.66
N VAL A 298 -29.30 2.12 17.43
CA VAL A 298 -28.49 1.30 18.35
C VAL A 298 -28.12 2.09 19.61
N GLU A 299 -27.78 3.38 19.50
CA GLU A 299 -27.43 4.27 20.62
C GLU A 299 -28.59 4.36 21.63
N LEU A 300 -29.82 4.56 21.12
CA LEU A 300 -31.03 4.56 21.95
C LEU A 300 -31.20 3.25 22.73
N SER A 301 -30.72 2.13 22.17
CA SER A 301 -30.90 0.80 22.73
C SER A 301 -29.74 0.37 23.64
N ILE A 302 -28.50 0.83 23.42
CA ILE A 302 -27.34 0.54 24.29
C ILE A 302 -27.52 1.19 25.67
N ARG A 303 -28.14 2.39 25.74
CA ARG A 303 -28.52 3.01 27.02
C ARG A 303 -29.42 2.11 27.89
N SER A 304 -30.02 1.05 27.32
CA SER A 304 -30.88 0.11 28.04
C SER A 304 -30.17 -1.13 28.63
N ASN A 305 -29.15 -1.74 27.97
CA ASN A 305 -28.14 -2.70 28.49
C ASN A 305 -27.28 -3.40 27.38
N MET A 306 -26.26 -4.19 27.78
CA MET A 306 -25.35 -4.99 26.91
C MET A 306 -25.98 -6.20 26.18
N LEU A 307 -27.07 -6.77 26.70
CA LEU A 307 -27.87 -7.79 26.03
C LEU A 307 -28.60 -7.18 24.82
N SER A 308 -29.19 -5.98 24.98
CA SER A 308 -29.82 -5.21 23.89
C SER A 308 -28.81 -4.91 22.79
N PHE A 309 -27.57 -4.53 23.16
CA PHE A 309 -26.47 -4.35 22.21
C PHE A 309 -26.18 -5.62 21.39
N THR A 310 -26.01 -6.76 22.07
CA THR A 310 -25.73 -8.05 21.41
C THR A 310 -26.86 -8.46 20.48
N VAL A 311 -28.12 -8.31 20.91
CA VAL A 311 -29.31 -8.62 20.12
C VAL A 311 -29.40 -7.72 18.88
N ILE A 312 -29.08 -6.45 19.00
CA ILE A 312 -29.10 -5.51 17.87
C ILE A 312 -27.95 -5.77 16.91
N CYS A 313 -26.74 -6.07 17.37
CA CYS A 313 -25.64 -6.51 16.50
C CYS A 313 -26.01 -7.77 15.72
N LEU A 314 -26.67 -8.74 16.36
CA LEU A 314 -27.16 -9.95 15.69
C LEU A 314 -28.30 -9.63 14.71
N ALA A 315 -29.24 -8.77 15.09
CA ALA A 315 -30.38 -8.38 14.24
C ALA A 315 -29.97 -7.53 13.04
N THR A 316 -29.06 -6.58 13.22
CA THR A 316 -28.47 -5.77 12.13
C THR A 316 -27.61 -6.62 11.21
N THR A 317 -26.83 -7.56 11.76
CA THR A 317 -26.09 -8.54 10.95
C THR A 317 -27.04 -9.43 10.14
N ALA A 318 -28.13 -9.90 10.76
CA ALA A 318 -29.14 -10.73 10.11
C ALA A 318 -29.90 -9.95 9.03
N LEU A 319 -30.30 -8.71 9.30
CA LEU A 319 -30.93 -7.82 8.34
C LEU A 319 -29.98 -7.57 7.16
N ALA A 320 -28.74 -7.15 7.42
CA ALA A 320 -27.75 -6.89 6.39
C ALA A 320 -27.44 -8.15 5.57
N ALA A 321 -27.42 -9.32 6.20
CA ALA A 321 -27.27 -10.60 5.51
C ALA A 321 -28.47 -10.93 4.61
N LEU A 322 -29.68 -10.62 5.05
CA LEU A 322 -30.92 -10.82 4.30
C LEU A 322 -31.03 -9.82 3.13
N THR A 323 -30.68 -8.56 3.33
CA THR A 323 -30.60 -7.53 2.26
C THR A 323 -29.54 -7.92 1.24
N ALA A 324 -28.36 -8.34 1.70
CA ALA A 324 -27.31 -8.86 0.83
C ALA A 324 -27.79 -10.09 0.04
N TRP A 325 -28.54 -11.00 0.66
CA TRP A 325 -29.09 -12.17 -0.01
C TRP A 325 -30.10 -11.81 -1.11
N ILE A 326 -31.05 -10.91 -0.83
CA ILE A 326 -32.06 -10.43 -1.80
C ILE A 326 -31.39 -9.79 -3.02
N ILE A 327 -30.33 -9.02 -2.81
CA ILE A 327 -29.55 -8.39 -3.89
C ILE A 327 -28.73 -9.44 -4.65
N TYR A 328 -28.15 -10.38 -3.92
CA TYR A 328 -27.11 -11.26 -4.43
C TYR A 328 -27.60 -12.26 -5.47
N ASP A 329 -28.73 -12.93 -5.27
CA ASP A 329 -29.21 -13.96 -6.19
C ASP A 329 -29.54 -13.40 -7.60
N PRO A 330 -30.25 -12.27 -7.73
CA PRO A 330 -30.43 -11.58 -9.01
C PRO A 330 -29.11 -11.15 -9.65
N VAL A 331 -28.23 -10.51 -8.87
CA VAL A 331 -26.91 -10.06 -9.32
C VAL A 331 -26.04 -11.23 -9.80
N MET A 332 -26.17 -12.39 -9.17
CA MET A 332 -25.51 -13.64 -9.55
C MET A 332 -25.91 -14.14 -10.92
N LEU A 333 -27.21 -14.11 -11.19
CA LEU A 333 -27.76 -14.52 -12.48
C LEU A 333 -27.26 -13.58 -13.59
N VAL A 334 -27.27 -12.26 -13.34
CA VAL A 334 -26.74 -11.24 -14.26
C VAL A 334 -25.25 -11.43 -14.51
N ALA A 335 -24.44 -11.52 -13.46
CA ALA A 335 -23.00 -11.71 -13.57
C ALA A 335 -22.64 -13.03 -14.29
N GLY A 336 -23.42 -14.09 -14.06
CA GLY A 336 -23.29 -15.36 -14.75
C GLY A 336 -23.68 -15.30 -16.23
N ALA A 337 -24.67 -14.49 -16.60
CA ALA A 337 -25.07 -14.28 -17.99
C ALA A 337 -24.03 -13.44 -18.76
N VAL A 338 -23.57 -12.33 -18.18
CA VAL A 338 -22.57 -11.43 -18.78
C VAL A 338 -21.20 -12.11 -18.84
N GLY A 339 -20.76 -12.75 -17.76
CA GLY A 339 -19.45 -13.40 -17.68
C GLY A 339 -19.26 -14.55 -18.68
N ARG A 340 -20.35 -15.19 -19.15
CA ARG A 340 -20.31 -16.22 -20.21
C ARG A 340 -20.00 -15.66 -21.60
N ARG A 341 -20.22 -14.36 -21.82
CA ARG A 341 -19.97 -13.66 -23.10
C ARG A 341 -18.58 -13.04 -23.18
N LEU A 342 -17.86 -12.98 -22.06
CA LEU A 342 -16.53 -12.40 -21.97
C LEU A 342 -15.44 -13.46 -22.18
N PRO A 343 -14.30 -13.11 -22.80
CA PRO A 343 -13.18 -14.03 -23.00
C PRO A 343 -12.66 -14.53 -21.64
N ARG A 344 -12.27 -15.80 -21.56
CA ARG A 344 -11.75 -16.36 -20.29
C ARG A 344 -10.52 -15.58 -19.84
N LEU A 345 -10.56 -15.05 -18.61
CA LEU A 345 -9.38 -14.62 -17.85
C LEU A 345 -8.55 -15.83 -17.40
N SER A 346 -8.22 -16.75 -18.31
CA SER A 346 -7.19 -17.76 -18.06
C SER A 346 -5.96 -17.35 -18.83
N VAL A 347 -5.09 -16.63 -18.14
CA VAL A 347 -3.67 -16.52 -18.48
C VAL A 347 -3.18 -17.96 -18.63
N ALA A 348 -2.74 -18.37 -19.83
CA ALA A 348 -2.33 -19.75 -20.10
C ALA A 348 -1.07 -20.09 -19.27
N THR A 349 -0.86 -21.37 -18.96
CA THR A 349 0.45 -21.82 -18.45
C THR A 349 1.47 -21.62 -19.57
N ALA A 350 2.50 -20.81 -19.32
CA ALA A 350 3.54 -20.59 -20.31
C ALA A 350 4.21 -21.92 -20.68
N SER A 351 4.20 -22.27 -21.97
CA SER A 351 4.87 -23.46 -22.50
C SER A 351 6.40 -23.29 -22.51
N GLN A 352 6.90 -22.05 -22.46
CA GLN A 352 8.31 -21.72 -22.31
C GLN A 352 8.50 -20.47 -21.42
N PRO A 353 9.50 -20.44 -20.53
CA PRO A 353 9.80 -19.27 -19.72
C PRO A 353 10.23 -18.09 -20.60
N LEU A 354 9.65 -16.91 -20.37
CA LEU A 354 10.01 -15.68 -21.08
C LEU A 354 11.51 -15.40 -20.89
N GLN A 355 12.28 -15.57 -21.96
CA GLN A 355 13.68 -15.16 -21.96
C GLN A 355 13.76 -13.64 -22.00
N GLN A 356 14.62 -13.09 -21.14
CA GLN A 356 14.94 -11.68 -21.17
C GLN A 356 15.59 -11.36 -22.52
N ILE A 357 15.11 -10.33 -23.21
CA ILE A 357 15.71 -9.87 -24.45
C ILE A 357 17.18 -9.55 -24.13
N GLY A 358 18.10 -10.10 -24.93
CA GLY A 358 19.55 -9.95 -24.80
C GLY A 358 20.00 -8.50 -24.97
N THR A 359 19.64 -7.65 -24.02
CA THR A 359 20.26 -6.37 -23.77
C THR A 359 21.45 -6.66 -22.83
N SER A 360 22.57 -5.97 -23.03
CA SER A 360 23.86 -6.12 -22.30
C SER A 360 23.82 -5.96 -20.76
N ILE A 361 22.64 -6.05 -20.13
CA ILE A 361 22.36 -5.93 -18.70
C ILE A 361 22.98 -7.09 -17.90
N ARG A 362 23.32 -8.21 -18.55
CA ARG A 362 23.96 -9.38 -17.90
C ARG A 362 25.50 -9.37 -17.87
N SER A 363 26.16 -8.31 -18.32
CA SER A 363 27.60 -8.21 -18.08
C SER A 363 27.84 -7.93 -16.58
N SER A 364 28.94 -8.43 -16.00
CA SER A 364 29.34 -8.10 -14.62
C SER A 364 29.57 -6.60 -14.38
N GLN A 365 29.44 -5.78 -15.43
CA GLN A 365 29.62 -4.34 -15.43
C GLN A 365 28.28 -3.60 -15.63
N ARG A 366 28.12 -2.50 -14.88
CA ARG A 366 26.93 -1.63 -14.91
C ARG A 366 26.71 -1.01 -16.30
N ASN A 367 25.47 -1.04 -16.80
CA ASN A 367 25.05 -0.29 -17.99
C ASN A 367 24.82 1.18 -17.63
N SER A 368 25.62 2.09 -18.17
CA SER A 368 25.53 3.52 -17.87
C SER A 368 24.28 4.19 -18.42
N SER A 369 23.58 3.61 -19.42
CA SER A 369 22.29 4.13 -19.87
C SER A 369 21.23 4.09 -18.77
N ILE A 370 21.20 2.98 -18.03
CA ILE A 370 20.26 2.80 -16.91
C ILE A 370 20.66 3.66 -15.70
N GLU A 371 21.95 3.84 -15.47
CA GLU A 371 22.44 4.79 -14.46
C GLU A 371 22.09 6.23 -14.84
N LEU A 372 22.21 6.61 -16.13
CA LEU A 372 21.82 7.93 -16.62
C LEU A 372 20.32 8.19 -16.45
N ALA A 373 19.47 7.19 -16.75
CA ALA A 373 18.04 7.28 -16.50
C ALA A 373 17.73 7.56 -15.02
N ARG A 374 18.43 6.90 -14.08
CA ARG A 374 18.30 7.17 -12.63
C ARG A 374 18.82 8.54 -12.23
N VAL A 375 19.92 9.01 -12.81
CA VAL A 375 20.44 10.36 -12.56
C VAL A 375 19.43 11.40 -13.00
N LEU A 376 18.92 11.31 -14.23
CA LEU A 376 17.92 12.25 -14.75
C LEU A 376 16.61 12.19 -13.96
N ALA A 377 16.16 11.00 -13.56
CA ALA A 377 15.01 10.87 -12.66
C ALA A 377 15.25 11.54 -11.30
N MET A 378 16.45 11.45 -10.74
CA MET A 378 16.80 12.18 -9.51
C MET A 378 16.86 13.69 -9.74
N CYS A 379 17.34 14.14 -10.89
CA CYS A 379 17.30 15.56 -11.25
C CYS A 379 15.85 16.08 -11.33
N MET A 380 14.92 15.28 -11.87
CA MET A 380 13.49 15.63 -11.91
C MET A 380 12.88 15.67 -10.49
N ILE A 381 13.19 14.70 -9.63
CA ILE A 381 12.79 14.70 -8.20
C ILE A 381 13.31 15.97 -7.50
N MET A 382 14.59 16.30 -7.71
CA MET A 382 15.19 17.49 -7.12
C MET A 382 14.54 18.77 -7.63
N GLY A 383 14.26 18.84 -8.94
CA GLY A 383 13.48 19.94 -9.50
C GLY A 383 12.17 20.09 -8.75
N GLU A 384 11.40 18.99 -8.65
CA GLU A 384 10.13 18.96 -7.92
C GLU A 384 10.24 19.42 -6.46
N HIS A 385 11.21 18.90 -5.70
CA HIS A 385 11.35 19.19 -4.29
C HIS A 385 11.82 20.63 -4.01
N LEU A 386 12.72 21.16 -4.85
CA LEU A 386 13.32 22.49 -4.68
C LEU A 386 12.42 23.63 -5.16
N THR A 387 11.36 23.33 -5.90
CA THR A 387 10.40 24.34 -6.36
C THR A 387 9.00 24.07 -5.83
N PHE A 388 8.44 22.88 -6.04
CA PHE A 388 7.01 22.63 -5.89
C PHE A 388 6.60 22.03 -4.55
N SER A 389 7.07 20.82 -4.24
CA SER A 389 6.48 20.02 -3.16
C SER A 389 6.72 20.57 -1.76
N HIS A 390 7.82 21.28 -1.54
CA HIS A 390 8.20 21.76 -0.20
C HIS A 390 8.43 23.27 -0.12
N VAL A 391 8.73 23.91 -1.24
CA VAL A 391 9.16 25.32 -1.25
C VAL A 391 7.99 26.28 -1.45
N ALA A 392 7.09 25.99 -2.37
CA ALA A 392 5.95 26.84 -2.70
C ALA A 392 4.63 26.04 -2.85
N PRO A 393 4.11 25.33 -1.85
CA PRO A 393 3.02 24.35 -2.05
C PRO A 393 1.71 24.91 -2.66
N GLY A 394 1.47 26.23 -2.62
CA GLY A 394 0.30 26.89 -3.21
C GLY A 394 0.45 27.15 -4.70
N PHE A 395 -0.18 26.32 -5.55
CA PHE A 395 -0.13 26.38 -7.02
C PHE A 395 -0.61 27.71 -7.63
N GLU A 396 -1.39 28.49 -6.88
CA GLU A 396 -1.88 29.84 -7.24
C GLU A 396 -0.78 30.90 -7.38
N SER A 397 0.38 30.67 -6.76
CA SER A 397 1.52 31.60 -6.79
C SER A 397 2.47 31.39 -7.99
N TYR A 398 2.17 30.43 -8.85
CA TYR A 398 3.05 30.00 -9.93
C TYR A 398 2.72 30.66 -11.27
N ASP A 399 3.77 30.97 -12.03
CA ASP A 399 3.58 31.21 -13.45
C ASP A 399 3.21 29.91 -14.19
N SER A 400 2.60 30.06 -15.36
CA SER A 400 2.13 28.92 -16.14
C SER A 400 3.27 28.00 -16.60
N TRP A 401 4.49 28.55 -16.77
CA TRP A 401 5.64 27.78 -17.21
C TRP A 401 6.15 26.83 -16.13
N ALA A 402 6.19 27.26 -14.88
CA ALA A 402 6.57 26.44 -13.74
C ALA A 402 5.61 25.26 -13.60
N VAL A 403 4.29 25.49 -13.72
CA VAL A 403 3.28 24.41 -13.64
C VAL A 403 3.44 23.41 -14.80
N VAL A 404 3.70 23.90 -16.01
CA VAL A 404 3.96 23.02 -17.17
C VAL A 404 5.23 22.20 -16.97
N PHE A 405 6.30 22.82 -16.46
CA PHE A 405 7.55 22.13 -16.13
C PHE A 405 7.36 21.06 -15.06
N PHE A 406 6.52 21.33 -14.06
CA PHE A 406 6.11 20.34 -13.07
C PHE A 406 5.42 19.13 -13.72
N GLY A 407 4.50 19.38 -14.66
CA GLY A 407 3.84 18.32 -15.44
C GLY A 407 4.83 17.38 -16.14
N ILE A 408 5.90 17.93 -16.72
CA ILE A 408 6.96 17.15 -17.39
C ILE A 408 7.78 16.32 -16.40
N THR A 409 8.09 16.88 -15.23
CA THR A 409 9.01 16.27 -14.24
C THR A 409 8.35 15.32 -13.24
N SER A 410 7.02 15.40 -13.10
CA SER A 410 6.19 14.59 -12.16
C SER A 410 6.33 13.07 -12.31
N CYS A 411 6.77 12.58 -13.48
CA CYS A 411 6.90 11.14 -13.78
C CYS A 411 8.11 10.45 -13.11
N CYS A 412 8.93 11.21 -12.39
CA CYS A 412 10.25 10.81 -11.93
C CYS A 412 10.26 9.60 -10.97
N VAL A 413 9.33 9.55 -10.01
CA VAL A 413 9.16 8.40 -9.10
C VAL A 413 8.78 7.15 -9.89
N SER A 414 7.88 7.30 -10.86
CA SER A 414 7.40 6.19 -11.68
C SER A 414 8.53 5.62 -12.53
N VAL A 415 9.39 6.48 -13.09
CA VAL A 415 10.61 6.07 -13.80
C VAL A 415 11.49 5.20 -12.89
N TYR A 416 11.72 5.60 -11.64
CA TYR A 416 12.52 4.82 -10.70
C TYR A 416 11.96 3.41 -10.52
N VAL A 417 10.66 3.26 -10.26
CA VAL A 417 10.04 1.95 -9.99
C VAL A 417 10.00 1.08 -11.24
N ILE A 418 9.67 1.64 -12.42
CA ILE A 418 9.70 0.88 -13.69
C ILE A 418 11.12 0.37 -13.96
N LEU A 419 12.17 1.16 -13.70
CA LEU A 419 13.57 0.69 -13.83
C LEU A 419 13.89 -0.48 -12.90
N LEU A 420 13.30 -0.55 -11.69
CA LEU A 420 13.46 -1.72 -10.81
C LEU A 420 12.85 -2.97 -11.45
N GLY A 421 11.69 -2.82 -12.10
CA GLY A 421 11.01 -3.89 -12.83
C GLY A 421 11.78 -4.40 -14.05
N THR A 422 12.39 -3.49 -14.82
CA THR A 422 13.18 -3.86 -16.01
C THR A 422 14.43 -4.67 -15.65
N LEU A 423 15.07 -4.33 -14.52
CA LEU A 423 16.24 -5.04 -14.02
C LEU A 423 15.89 -6.36 -13.32
N GLY A 424 14.69 -6.46 -12.74
CA GLY A 424 14.24 -7.62 -11.98
C GLY A 424 14.93 -7.70 -10.63
N LEU A 425 14.39 -6.98 -9.63
CA LEU A 425 14.89 -6.94 -8.26
C LEU A 425 15.15 -8.34 -7.70
N ARG A 426 16.30 -8.52 -7.05
CA ARG A 426 16.61 -9.73 -6.29
C ARG A 426 16.78 -9.39 -4.82
N LEU A 427 16.12 -10.15 -3.97
CA LEU A 427 16.27 -10.00 -2.53
C LEU A 427 17.59 -10.67 -2.09
N SER A 428 18.54 -9.86 -1.64
CA SER A 428 19.77 -10.36 -1.03
C SER A 428 20.02 -9.64 0.30
N TRP A 429 20.55 -10.36 1.28
CA TRP A 429 20.93 -9.78 2.57
C TRP A 429 21.95 -8.65 2.41
N LYS A 430 22.88 -8.77 1.46
CA LYS A 430 23.83 -7.71 1.13
C LYS A 430 23.12 -6.42 0.73
N ALA A 431 22.09 -6.50 -0.13
CA ALA A 431 21.32 -5.32 -0.54
C ALA A 431 20.53 -4.71 0.64
N VAL A 432 19.87 -5.53 1.46
CA VAL A 432 19.11 -5.07 2.62
C VAL A 432 20.01 -4.39 3.65
N ILE A 433 21.13 -5.03 4.02
CA ILE A 433 22.11 -4.47 4.97
C ILE A 433 22.74 -3.19 4.41
N ASN A 434 23.08 -3.16 3.12
CA ASN A 434 23.62 -1.98 2.46
C ASN A 434 22.66 -0.79 2.55
N ILE A 435 21.35 -1.01 2.32
CA ILE A 435 20.34 0.05 2.44
C ILE A 435 20.20 0.48 3.90
N TRP A 436 20.10 -0.47 4.83
CA TRP A 436 19.99 -0.19 6.26
C TRP A 436 21.16 0.67 6.78
N LEU A 437 22.40 0.28 6.47
CA LEU A 437 23.60 1.05 6.83
C LEU A 437 23.67 2.40 6.13
N THR A 438 23.18 2.48 4.88
CA THR A 438 23.11 3.76 4.15
C THR A 438 22.16 4.72 4.86
N VAL A 439 20.95 4.29 5.22
CA VAL A 439 19.99 5.14 5.92
C VAL A 439 20.51 5.49 7.32
N LEU A 440 21.11 4.54 8.05
CA LEU A 440 21.72 4.80 9.34
C LEU A 440 22.79 5.90 9.26
N LEU A 441 23.66 5.84 8.25
CA LEU A 441 24.66 6.88 8.02
C LEU A 441 23.99 8.26 7.92
N PHE A 442 22.96 8.40 7.07
CA PHE A 442 22.26 9.68 6.91
C PHE A 442 21.50 10.12 8.16
N ASN A 443 20.94 9.18 8.93
CA ASN A 443 20.32 9.47 10.23
C ASN A 443 21.33 10.01 11.24
N ILE A 444 22.54 9.44 11.28
CA ILE A 444 23.64 9.91 12.15
C ILE A 444 24.12 11.29 11.70
N LEU A 445 24.34 11.51 10.40
CA LEU A 445 24.67 12.84 9.88
C LEU A 445 23.59 13.87 10.24
N SER A 446 22.32 13.49 10.11
CA SER A 446 21.19 14.34 10.47
C SER A 446 21.20 14.68 11.96
N LEU A 447 21.46 13.69 12.82
CA LEU A 447 21.56 13.89 14.26
C LEU A 447 22.70 14.85 14.64
N ILE A 448 23.87 14.70 14.00
CA ILE A 448 25.02 15.61 14.22
C ILE A 448 24.63 17.06 13.88
N ILE A 449 23.93 17.28 12.77
CA ILE A 449 23.45 18.61 12.38
C ILE A 449 22.44 19.15 13.40
N ILE A 450 21.45 18.35 13.80
CA ILE A 450 20.42 18.72 14.78
C ILE A 450 21.04 19.11 16.13
N ILE A 451 22.07 18.36 16.58
CA ILE A 451 22.83 18.68 17.79
C ILE A 451 23.59 20.00 17.60
N GLY A 452 24.28 20.17 16.47
CA GLY A 452 25.07 21.38 16.18
C GLY A 452 24.25 22.67 16.16
N ILE A 453 22.96 22.60 15.80
CA ILE A 453 22.04 23.75 15.81
C ILE A 453 21.20 23.86 17.11
N GLY A 454 21.41 22.98 18.09
CA GLY A 454 20.72 23.02 19.38
C GLY A 454 19.22 22.68 19.32
N ARG A 455 18.77 21.89 18.33
CA ARG A 455 17.34 21.55 18.12
C ARG A 455 16.97 20.15 18.61
N THR A 456 17.88 19.45 19.31
CA THR A 456 17.68 18.06 19.74
C THR A 456 16.42 17.85 20.57
N SER A 457 16.10 18.73 21.51
CA SER A 457 14.90 18.62 22.35
C SER A 457 13.58 18.80 21.59
N ASN A 458 13.61 19.54 20.48
CA ASN A 458 12.42 19.77 19.65
C ASN A 458 12.17 18.58 18.71
N GLU A 459 13.27 18.01 18.19
CA GLU A 459 13.22 16.89 17.25
C GLU A 459 13.05 15.53 17.93
N PHE A 460 13.61 15.39 19.13
CA PHE A 460 13.53 14.17 19.93
C PHE A 460 13.05 14.54 21.34
N PRO A 461 11.75 14.81 21.52
CA PRO A 461 11.19 15.18 22.82
C PRO A 461 11.41 14.10 23.89
N ALA A 462 11.39 12.82 23.50
CA ALA A 462 11.70 11.70 24.37
C ALA A 462 12.99 10.97 23.96
N THR A 463 13.70 10.41 24.94
CA THR A 463 14.88 9.57 24.71
C THR A 463 14.56 8.33 23.87
N SER A 464 13.31 7.84 23.95
CA SER A 464 12.80 6.77 23.10
C SER A 464 12.88 7.10 21.61
N ASP A 465 12.68 8.36 21.23
CA ASP A 465 12.60 8.79 19.83
C ASP A 465 13.99 8.79 19.21
N LEU A 466 14.98 9.22 19.99
CA LEU A 466 16.40 9.13 19.62
C LEU A 466 16.85 7.67 19.48
N VAL A 467 16.47 6.80 20.41
CA VAL A 467 16.80 5.37 20.36
C VAL A 467 16.16 4.71 19.13
N LYS A 468 14.88 5.01 18.84
CA LYS A 468 14.19 4.53 17.64
C LYS A 468 14.90 5.00 16.37
N HIS A 469 15.33 6.26 16.34
CA HIS A 469 16.06 6.86 15.20
C HIS A 469 17.36 6.13 14.83
N LEU A 470 18.03 5.57 15.83
CA LEU A 470 19.31 4.87 15.67
C LEU A 470 19.16 3.37 15.45
N ILE A 471 18.27 2.70 16.19
CA ILE A 471 18.10 1.24 16.10
C ILE A 471 17.25 0.85 14.88
N PHE A 472 16.28 1.69 14.52
CA PHE A 472 15.36 1.44 13.40
C PHE A 472 15.44 2.53 12.34
N PRO A 473 16.62 2.74 11.73
CA PRO A 473 16.91 3.91 10.93
C PRO A 473 15.96 4.11 9.74
N ILE A 474 15.47 3.01 9.16
CA ILE A 474 14.50 3.06 8.08
C ILE A 474 13.12 3.43 8.62
N GLY A 475 12.72 2.88 9.76
CA GLY A 475 11.34 2.96 10.20
C GLY A 475 10.95 4.27 10.86
N SER A 476 11.83 4.78 11.70
CA SER A 476 11.67 6.10 12.32
C SER A 476 11.94 7.26 11.37
N SER A 477 12.46 7.00 10.15
CA SER A 477 12.77 8.06 9.19
C SER A 477 11.55 8.55 8.42
N SER A 478 11.63 9.76 7.87
CA SER A 478 10.69 10.36 6.93
C SER A 478 10.78 9.80 5.50
N TYR A 479 11.71 8.88 5.23
CA TYR A 479 12.04 8.41 3.88
C TYR A 479 10.99 7.45 3.28
N TRP A 480 9.84 7.98 2.87
CA TRP A 480 8.70 7.21 2.38
C TRP A 480 9.05 6.28 1.20
N PHE A 481 9.88 6.74 0.26
CA PHE A 481 10.27 5.94 -0.91
C PHE A 481 11.10 4.72 -0.50
N ILE A 482 11.97 4.87 0.52
CA ILE A 482 12.78 3.75 1.03
C ILE A 482 11.91 2.72 1.73
N LYS A 483 10.90 3.16 2.49
CA LYS A 483 9.90 2.27 3.09
C LYS A 483 9.17 1.46 2.01
N ALA A 484 8.63 2.13 0.98
CA ALA A 484 7.94 1.48 -0.14
C ALA A 484 8.86 0.54 -0.95
N TYR A 485 10.11 0.95 -1.18
CA TYR A 485 11.12 0.11 -1.84
C TYR A 485 11.39 -1.18 -1.06
N LEU A 486 11.48 -1.12 0.27
CA LEU A 486 11.69 -2.30 1.11
C LEU A 486 10.48 -3.24 1.13
N MET A 487 9.26 -2.70 1.06
CA MET A 487 8.07 -3.51 0.85
C MET A 487 8.14 -4.23 -0.51
N LEU A 488 8.51 -3.52 -1.57
CA LEU A 488 8.62 -4.13 -2.90
C LEU A 488 9.73 -5.20 -2.96
N ILE A 489 10.91 -4.96 -2.40
CA ILE A 489 12.02 -5.93 -2.45
C ILE A 489 11.73 -7.19 -1.63
N THR A 490 10.96 -7.08 -0.54
CA THR A 490 10.53 -8.26 0.23
C THR A 490 9.46 -9.09 -0.50
N LEU A 491 8.62 -8.44 -1.33
CA LEU A 491 7.68 -9.13 -2.22
C LEU A 491 8.30 -9.58 -3.56
N ALA A 492 9.44 -9.03 -3.95
CA ALA A 492 10.08 -9.31 -5.24
C ALA A 492 10.30 -10.80 -5.52
N PRO A 493 10.70 -11.66 -4.55
CA PRO A 493 10.82 -13.09 -4.80
C PRO A 493 9.50 -13.74 -5.25
N LEU A 494 8.40 -13.41 -4.57
CA LEU A 494 7.06 -13.88 -4.88
C LEU A 494 6.61 -13.39 -6.25
N ILE A 495 6.72 -12.08 -6.48
CA ILE A 495 6.30 -11.42 -7.73
C ILE A 495 7.09 -11.96 -8.92
N ASN A 496 8.42 -12.03 -8.81
CA ASN A 496 9.28 -12.52 -9.88
C ASN A 496 9.03 -13.98 -10.20
N ALA A 497 8.79 -14.82 -9.19
CA ALA A 497 8.48 -16.22 -9.42
C ALA A 497 7.15 -16.38 -10.17
N GLY A 498 6.17 -15.52 -9.90
CA GLY A 498 4.92 -15.46 -10.65
C GLY A 498 5.13 -14.97 -12.07
N LEU A 499 5.83 -13.85 -12.25
CA LEU A 499 6.10 -13.25 -13.56
C LEU A 499 6.93 -14.15 -14.49
N LYS A 500 7.82 -14.99 -13.95
CA LYS A 500 8.58 -15.99 -14.72
C LYS A 500 7.69 -17.06 -15.37
N GLN A 501 6.50 -17.31 -14.82
CA GLN A 501 5.56 -18.32 -15.33
C GLN A 501 4.51 -17.76 -16.29
N ILE A 502 4.49 -16.45 -16.52
CA ILE A 502 3.48 -15.78 -17.34
C ILE A 502 4.02 -15.64 -18.77
N ASP A 503 3.22 -16.00 -19.77
CA ASP A 503 3.54 -15.77 -21.19
C ASP A 503 3.29 -14.31 -21.58
N ILE A 504 3.79 -13.89 -22.74
CA ILE A 504 3.76 -12.47 -23.12
C ILE A 504 2.34 -11.90 -23.31
N GLN A 505 1.39 -12.69 -23.79
CA GLN A 505 0.02 -12.22 -24.02
C GLN A 505 -0.68 -12.00 -22.69
N SER A 506 -0.50 -12.96 -21.80
CA SER A 506 -0.98 -12.88 -20.43
C SER A 506 -0.32 -11.75 -19.64
N LEU A 507 0.96 -11.47 -19.87
CA LEU A 507 1.66 -10.35 -19.25
C LEU A 507 1.10 -9.00 -19.71
N ARG A 508 0.80 -8.84 -21.00
CA ARG A 508 0.10 -7.66 -21.53
C ARG A 508 -1.27 -7.47 -20.89
N LEU A 509 -2.04 -8.56 -20.77
CA LEU A 509 -3.36 -8.52 -20.13
C LEU A 509 -3.26 -8.15 -18.64
N LEU A 510 -2.25 -8.68 -17.93
CA LEU A 510 -1.98 -8.32 -16.54
C LEU A 510 -1.62 -6.83 -16.42
N VAL A 511 -0.73 -6.32 -17.27
CA VAL A 511 -0.39 -4.88 -17.32
C VAL A 511 -1.63 -4.04 -17.59
N LEU A 512 -2.44 -4.41 -18.58
CA LEU A 512 -3.68 -3.70 -18.90
C LEU A 512 -4.65 -3.69 -17.71
N THR A 513 -4.83 -4.84 -17.06
CA THR A 513 -5.72 -4.97 -15.90
C THR A 513 -5.26 -4.10 -14.74
N LEU A 514 -3.95 -4.10 -14.43
CA LEU A 514 -3.37 -3.26 -13.40
C LEU A 514 -3.44 -1.76 -13.76
N THR A 515 -3.22 -1.41 -15.04
CA THR A 515 -3.38 -0.03 -15.51
C THR A 515 -4.83 0.44 -15.39
N CYS A 516 -5.80 -0.35 -15.84
CA CYS A 516 -7.21 -0.01 -15.72
C CYS A 516 -7.64 0.14 -14.25
N ALA A 517 -7.18 -0.76 -13.37
CA ALA A 517 -7.49 -0.67 -11.95
C ALA A 517 -6.77 0.50 -11.25
N GLY A 518 -5.52 0.81 -11.61
CA GLY A 518 -4.81 1.99 -11.12
C GLY A 518 -5.48 3.30 -11.54
N ILE A 519 -5.96 3.38 -12.79
CA ILE A 519 -6.72 4.54 -13.29
C ILE A 519 -8.09 4.62 -12.60
N TYR A 520 -8.81 3.50 -12.51
CA TYR A 520 -10.16 3.47 -11.96
C TYR A 520 -10.19 3.73 -10.45
N CYS A 521 -9.30 3.11 -9.66
CA CYS A 521 -9.27 3.27 -8.21
C CYS A 521 -8.44 4.47 -7.76
N GLY A 522 -7.36 4.82 -8.49
CA GLY A 522 -6.40 5.83 -8.04
C GLY A 522 -6.51 7.19 -8.73
N TRP A 523 -7.06 7.25 -9.94
CA TRP A 523 -7.17 8.50 -10.70
C TRP A 523 -8.62 8.99 -10.84
N ILE A 524 -9.50 8.23 -11.51
CA ILE A 524 -10.85 8.71 -11.86
C ILE A 524 -11.86 8.46 -10.72
N GLY A 525 -11.75 7.35 -9.99
CA GLY A 525 -12.68 6.99 -8.92
C GLY A 525 -12.47 7.74 -7.61
N GLN A 526 -11.83 8.91 -7.64
CA GLN A 526 -11.64 9.75 -6.46
C GLN A 526 -13.01 10.30 -6.04
N ASN A 527 -13.54 9.78 -4.95
CA ASN A 527 -14.78 10.28 -4.38
C ASN A 527 -14.48 11.61 -3.65
N PRO A 528 -15.20 12.71 -3.93
CA PRO A 528 -15.06 13.99 -3.20
C PRO A 528 -15.33 13.89 -1.69
N LEU A 529 -15.94 12.80 -1.22
CA LEU A 529 -16.13 12.48 0.21
C LEU A 529 -14.94 11.77 0.86
N HIS A 530 -13.99 11.31 0.06
CA HIS A 530 -12.77 10.69 0.55
C HIS A 530 -11.64 11.71 0.50
N ASP A 531 -11.24 12.18 1.68
CA ASP A 531 -10.05 13.01 1.82
C ASP A 531 -8.87 12.36 1.10
N MET A 532 -8.35 13.07 0.09
CA MET A 532 -7.14 12.69 -0.65
C MET A 532 -5.95 12.42 0.25
N LEU A 533 -5.95 13.05 1.43
CA LEU A 533 -5.04 12.80 2.54
C LEU A 533 -4.95 11.29 2.84
N ASN A 534 -6.07 10.56 2.85
CA ASN A 534 -6.11 9.14 3.22
C ASN A 534 -5.59 8.17 2.15
N TYR A 535 -5.54 8.57 0.87
CA TYR A 535 -5.01 7.75 -0.23
C TYR A 535 -3.50 7.94 -0.43
N TRP A 536 -3.03 9.16 -0.19
CA TRP A 536 -1.61 9.55 -0.25
C TRP A 536 -0.90 9.49 1.07
N GLY A 537 -1.58 8.95 2.04
CA GLY A 537 -0.95 8.67 3.26
C GLY A 537 -0.78 9.86 4.18
N PHE A 538 -1.33 11.02 3.90
CA PHE A 538 -1.26 12.11 4.86
C PHE A 538 -2.36 11.91 5.92
N ASP A 539 -1.97 11.92 7.18
CA ASP A 539 -2.90 12.34 8.23
C ASP A 539 -3.02 13.87 8.22
N HIS A 540 -3.93 14.39 9.05
CA HIS A 540 -4.05 15.83 9.37
C HIS A 540 -2.74 16.44 9.93
N ASN A 541 -1.70 15.63 10.21
CA ASN A 541 -0.41 16.02 10.77
C ASN A 541 0.78 15.84 9.80
N GLY A 542 0.57 15.54 8.52
CA GLY A 542 1.67 15.54 7.53
C GLY A 542 2.42 14.21 7.32
N SER A 543 1.93 13.06 7.83
CA SER A 543 2.73 11.81 7.92
C SER A 543 2.36 10.73 6.88
N ILE A 544 3.06 10.65 5.73
CA ILE A 544 2.84 9.73 4.58
C ILE A 544 2.67 8.21 4.94
N PHE A 545 1.47 7.64 4.73
CA PHE A 545 1.07 6.22 4.75
C PHE A 545 1.54 5.43 3.49
N PRO A 546 2.30 4.33 3.64
CA PRO A 546 2.80 3.47 2.55
C PRO A 546 1.79 2.47 1.94
N ALA A 547 0.53 2.46 2.39
CA ALA A 547 -0.37 1.32 2.27
C ALA A 547 -0.84 1.01 0.84
N ASP A 548 -1.28 2.03 0.10
CA ASP A 548 -1.74 1.92 -1.29
C ASP A 548 -0.60 2.15 -2.30
N THR A 549 0.52 2.72 -1.82
CA THR A 549 1.78 2.84 -2.55
C THR A 549 2.28 1.47 -3.04
N ILE A 550 2.06 0.40 -2.30
CA ILE A 550 2.53 -0.93 -2.69
C ILE A 550 1.82 -1.47 -3.94
N TYR A 551 0.52 -1.19 -4.11
CA TYR A 551 -0.19 -1.55 -5.33
C TYR A 551 0.44 -0.86 -6.54
N TYR A 552 0.63 0.45 -6.42
CA TYR A 552 1.26 1.27 -7.45
C TYR A 552 2.68 0.77 -7.78
N PHE A 553 3.46 0.44 -6.76
CA PHE A 553 4.81 -0.08 -6.95
C PHE A 553 4.82 -1.44 -7.64
N ILE A 554 3.91 -2.35 -7.28
CA ILE A 554 3.76 -3.63 -7.97
C ILE A 554 3.33 -3.41 -9.42
N TRP A 555 2.37 -2.53 -9.68
CA TRP A 555 1.91 -2.20 -11.03
C TRP A 555 3.07 -1.70 -11.91
N LEU A 556 3.79 -0.67 -11.47
CA LEU A 556 4.92 -0.12 -12.21
C LEU A 556 6.07 -1.12 -12.35
N TYR A 557 6.33 -1.93 -11.34
CA TYR A 557 7.32 -3.00 -11.42
C TYR A 557 6.95 -4.03 -12.49
N VAL A 558 5.68 -4.43 -12.58
CA VAL A 558 5.17 -5.33 -13.62
C VAL A 558 5.26 -4.68 -15.00
N VAL A 559 4.98 -3.37 -15.13
CA VAL A 559 5.20 -2.60 -16.37
C VAL A 559 6.67 -2.66 -16.78
N GLY A 560 7.62 -2.43 -15.87
CA GLY A 560 9.05 -2.56 -16.16
C GLY A 560 9.46 -3.97 -16.58
N TRP A 561 8.90 -5.00 -15.93
CA TRP A 561 9.13 -6.39 -16.31
C TRP A 561 8.64 -6.68 -17.74
N TRP A 562 7.49 -6.13 -18.12
CA TRP A 562 6.93 -6.21 -19.48
C TRP A 562 7.79 -5.49 -20.52
N ILE A 563 8.20 -4.25 -20.24
CA ILE A 563 9.07 -3.44 -21.12
C ILE A 563 10.32 -4.21 -21.55
N SER A 564 10.95 -4.93 -20.61
CA SER A 564 12.21 -5.65 -20.85
C SER A 564 12.06 -7.02 -21.55
N ARG A 565 10.83 -7.45 -21.87
CA ARG A 565 10.53 -8.78 -22.42
C ARG A 565 9.69 -8.76 -23.68
N ASP A 566 8.96 -7.68 -23.93
CA ASP A 566 8.15 -7.56 -25.14
C ASP A 566 8.94 -7.00 -26.31
N THR A 567 9.30 -7.85 -27.27
CA THR A 567 10.06 -7.43 -28.46
C THR A 567 9.32 -6.40 -29.31
N LYS A 568 7.98 -6.33 -29.25
CA LYS A 568 7.21 -5.30 -29.96
C LYS A 568 7.44 -3.91 -29.40
N LEU A 569 7.73 -3.79 -28.10
CA LEU A 569 8.09 -2.50 -27.53
C LEU A 569 9.45 -2.03 -28.01
N HIS A 570 10.32 -2.96 -28.41
CA HIS A 570 11.61 -2.68 -29.03
C HIS A 570 11.51 -2.26 -30.52
N SER A 571 10.34 -2.34 -31.16
CA SER A 571 10.16 -1.81 -32.53
C SER A 571 9.60 -0.39 -32.56
N ILE A 572 9.24 0.19 -31.41
CA ILE A 572 8.73 1.58 -31.36
C ILE A 572 9.86 2.54 -31.78
N PRO A 573 9.61 3.48 -32.72
CA PRO A 573 10.61 4.47 -33.16
C PRO A 573 11.04 5.42 -32.04
N LEU A 574 12.31 5.84 -32.05
CA LEU A 574 12.83 6.79 -31.04
C LEU A 574 12.09 8.12 -31.04
N THR A 575 11.64 8.60 -32.20
CA THR A 575 10.84 9.82 -32.33
C THR A 575 9.53 9.73 -31.58
N VAL A 576 8.85 8.57 -31.63
CA VAL A 576 7.61 8.31 -30.88
C VAL A 576 7.86 8.24 -29.38
N LEU A 577 9.00 7.71 -28.94
CA LEU A 577 9.35 7.67 -27.52
C LEU A 577 9.61 9.09 -26.98
N VAL A 578 10.38 9.91 -27.72
CA VAL A 578 10.67 11.28 -27.32
C VAL A 578 9.41 12.15 -27.38
N SER A 579 8.65 12.08 -28.48
CA SER A 579 7.41 12.86 -28.61
C SER A 579 6.35 12.39 -27.61
N GLY A 580 6.24 11.10 -27.33
CA GLY A 580 5.34 10.54 -26.33
C GLY A 580 5.66 11.03 -24.91
N PHE A 581 6.95 11.06 -24.53
CA PHE A 581 7.39 11.62 -23.25
C PHE A 581 7.04 13.11 -23.14
N ILE A 582 7.43 13.92 -24.13
CA ILE A 582 7.20 15.37 -24.12
C ILE A 582 5.70 15.69 -24.15
N LEU A 583 4.94 15.07 -25.06
CA LEU A 583 3.51 15.33 -25.22
C LEU A 583 2.72 14.93 -23.97
N SER A 584 3.01 13.76 -23.38
CA SER A 584 2.33 13.34 -22.15
C SER A 584 2.60 14.31 -20.98
N GLY A 585 3.86 14.75 -20.84
CA GLY A 585 4.24 15.74 -19.82
C GLY A 585 3.63 17.12 -20.04
N LEU A 586 3.59 17.60 -21.29
CA LEU A 586 2.97 18.88 -21.64
C LEU A 586 1.45 18.87 -21.42
N ILE A 587 0.76 17.79 -21.85
CA ILE A 587 -0.68 17.66 -21.60
C ILE A 587 -0.95 17.60 -20.09
N GLN A 588 -0.13 16.86 -19.33
CA GLN A 588 -0.26 16.81 -17.88
C GLN A 588 -0.10 18.20 -17.25
N GLY A 589 0.92 18.96 -17.66
CA GLY A 589 1.14 20.33 -17.22
C GLY A 589 -0.01 21.26 -17.59
N ALA A 590 -0.53 21.16 -18.82
CA ALA A 590 -1.67 21.94 -19.26
C ALA A 590 -2.95 21.62 -18.46
N LEU A 591 -3.18 20.35 -18.12
CA LEU A 591 -4.30 19.95 -17.28
C LEU A 591 -4.16 20.46 -15.85
N HIS A 592 -2.94 20.52 -15.30
CA HIS A 592 -2.68 21.15 -14.01
C HIS A 592 -3.06 22.63 -13.99
N LEU A 593 -2.78 23.38 -15.07
CA LEU A 593 -3.16 24.79 -15.20
C LEU A 593 -4.66 25.02 -15.00
N LEU A 594 -5.50 24.07 -15.47
CA LEU A 594 -6.96 24.15 -15.34
C LEU A 594 -7.44 24.00 -13.89
N THR A 595 -6.55 23.65 -12.97
CA THR A 595 -6.90 23.29 -11.58
C THR A 595 -6.31 24.20 -10.53
N ILE A 596 -5.51 25.20 -10.94
CA ILE A 596 -4.78 26.08 -10.04
C ILE A 596 -5.71 26.94 -9.19
N ASP A 597 -6.79 27.45 -9.79
CA ASP A 597 -7.75 28.34 -9.13
C ASP A 597 -8.85 27.57 -8.37
N VAL A 598 -8.76 26.23 -8.31
CA VAL A 598 -9.74 25.41 -7.59
C VAL A 598 -9.45 25.52 -6.09
N THR A 599 -10.43 25.96 -5.32
CA THR A 599 -10.34 26.15 -3.85
C THR A 599 -9.85 24.93 -3.08
N ASP A 600 -9.97 23.73 -3.68
CA ASP A 600 -9.35 22.50 -3.19
C ASP A 600 -8.59 21.80 -4.34
N VAL A 601 -7.46 22.39 -4.75
CA VAL A 601 -6.59 21.87 -5.83
C VAL A 601 -6.25 20.40 -5.62
N GLN A 602 -6.13 19.94 -4.38
CA GLN A 602 -5.85 18.53 -4.08
C GLN A 602 -6.99 17.66 -4.60
N LYS A 603 -8.26 18.01 -4.35
CA LYS A 603 -9.43 17.23 -4.78
C LYS A 603 -9.68 17.17 -6.29
N SER A 604 -8.97 17.95 -7.11
CA SER A 604 -9.17 17.97 -8.55
C SER A 604 -8.64 16.72 -9.25
N LEU A 605 -9.38 16.16 -10.22
CA LEU A 605 -8.97 15.02 -11.06
C LEU A 605 -7.61 15.24 -11.77
N PHE A 606 -7.25 16.49 -12.03
CA PHE A 606 -5.97 16.84 -12.65
C PHE A 606 -5.06 17.57 -11.67
N SER A 607 -5.18 17.31 -10.37
CA SER A 607 -4.34 17.93 -9.36
C SER A 607 -2.86 17.62 -9.59
N PRO A 608 -1.97 18.60 -9.43
CA PRO A 608 -0.53 18.40 -9.32
C PRO A 608 -0.10 17.38 -8.26
N ALA A 609 -0.92 17.18 -7.22
CA ALA A 609 -0.66 16.18 -6.19
C ALA A 609 -0.83 14.73 -6.70
N GLN A 610 -1.44 14.51 -7.87
CA GLN A 610 -1.81 13.19 -8.37
C GLN A 610 -0.74 12.54 -9.23
N ARG A 611 0.18 11.83 -8.60
CA ARG A 611 1.26 11.13 -9.31
C ARG A 611 0.83 9.79 -9.94
N HIS A 612 -0.40 9.34 -9.75
CA HIS A 612 -0.96 8.12 -10.35
C HIS A 612 -1.68 8.35 -11.68
N GLY A 613 -1.75 9.60 -12.18
CA GLY A 613 -2.40 9.92 -13.44
C GLY A 613 -1.86 9.11 -14.62
N LEU A 614 -2.72 8.79 -15.59
CA LEU A 614 -2.31 8.02 -16.77
C LEU A 614 -1.18 8.72 -17.53
N LEU A 615 -1.24 10.04 -17.68
CA LEU A 615 -0.25 10.82 -18.42
C LEU A 615 1.12 10.82 -17.74
N VAL A 616 1.17 10.93 -16.41
CA VAL A 616 2.39 10.79 -15.61
C VAL A 616 3.04 9.42 -15.87
N ASN A 617 2.25 8.35 -15.80
CA ASN A 617 2.74 6.98 -15.99
C ASN A 617 3.09 6.68 -17.46
N LEU A 618 2.40 7.27 -18.43
CA LEU A 618 2.75 7.20 -19.85
C LEU A 618 4.07 7.92 -20.14
N SER A 619 4.27 9.10 -19.57
CA SER A 619 5.52 9.83 -19.66
C SER A 619 6.69 8.97 -19.15
N ALA A 620 6.56 8.38 -17.96
CA ALA A 620 7.55 7.46 -17.41
C ALA A 620 7.78 6.22 -18.29
N PHE A 621 6.71 5.64 -18.85
CA PHE A 621 6.78 4.49 -19.76
C PHE A 621 7.64 4.82 -20.99
N PHE A 622 7.36 5.94 -21.66
CA PHE A 622 8.13 6.38 -22.84
C PHE A 622 9.59 6.67 -22.49
N PHE A 623 9.83 7.38 -21.37
CA PHE A 623 11.16 7.68 -20.86
C PHE A 623 11.98 6.41 -20.65
N VAL A 624 11.43 5.41 -19.95
CA VAL A 624 12.14 4.17 -19.68
C VAL A 624 12.35 3.37 -20.97
N CYS A 625 11.34 3.26 -21.82
CA CYS A 625 11.44 2.61 -23.13
C CYS A 625 12.57 3.18 -23.99
N PHE A 626 12.85 4.49 -23.88
CA PHE A 626 13.97 5.14 -24.55
C PHE A 626 15.32 4.69 -23.97
N PHE A 627 15.53 4.81 -22.65
CA PHE A 627 16.82 4.51 -22.03
C PHE A 627 17.21 3.03 -22.09
N ILE A 628 16.23 2.11 -22.11
CA ILE A 628 16.53 0.67 -22.28
C ILE A 628 17.00 0.32 -23.70
N ARG A 629 16.92 1.23 -24.69
CA ARG A 629 17.43 0.99 -26.05
C ARG A 629 18.94 1.11 -26.15
N PHE A 630 19.56 1.85 -25.25
CA PHE A 630 20.97 2.17 -25.33
C PHE A 630 21.80 1.35 -24.34
N SER A 631 23.04 1.09 -24.73
CA SER A 631 24.06 0.57 -23.84
C SER A 631 25.36 1.30 -24.10
N PHE A 632 25.89 1.93 -23.06
CA PHE A 632 27.19 2.59 -23.09
C PHE A 632 27.82 2.53 -21.70
N ARG A 633 29.08 2.97 -21.62
CA ARG A 633 29.87 2.99 -20.38
C ARG A 633 30.44 4.38 -20.13
N SER A 634 30.21 4.90 -18.93
CA SER A 634 30.78 6.16 -18.46
C SER A 634 31.05 6.08 -16.96
N LYS A 635 32.31 6.34 -16.58
CA LYS A 635 32.71 6.40 -15.15
C LYS A 635 31.99 7.54 -14.44
N PHE A 636 31.81 8.67 -15.10
CA PHE A 636 31.13 9.84 -14.56
C PHE A 636 29.65 9.56 -14.29
N VAL A 637 28.94 9.00 -15.28
CA VAL A 637 27.53 8.62 -15.11
C VAL A 637 27.35 7.57 -14.01
N ASN A 638 28.25 6.58 -13.96
CA ASN A 638 28.20 5.56 -12.91
C ASN A 638 28.50 6.11 -11.51
N LEU A 639 29.34 7.15 -11.41
CA LEU A 639 29.59 7.87 -10.16
C LEU A 639 28.33 8.61 -9.71
N LEU A 640 27.74 9.43 -10.58
CA LEU A 640 26.49 10.15 -10.29
C LEU A 640 25.34 9.19 -9.97
N GLY A 641 25.16 8.14 -10.76
CA GLY A 641 24.13 7.12 -10.52
C GLY A 641 24.32 6.36 -9.21
N SER A 642 25.55 6.27 -8.69
CA SER A 642 25.79 5.75 -7.35
C SER A 642 25.43 6.72 -6.24
N ALA A 643 25.54 8.03 -6.49
CA ALA A 643 25.27 9.09 -5.52
C ALA A 643 23.81 9.57 -5.52
N SER A 644 23.00 9.18 -6.52
CA SER A 644 21.62 9.69 -6.67
C SER A 644 20.75 9.46 -5.43
N LEU A 645 20.87 8.29 -4.78
CA LEU A 645 20.19 8.01 -3.52
C LEU A 645 20.59 8.99 -2.40
N GLY A 646 21.85 9.44 -2.40
CA GLY A 646 22.33 10.44 -1.45
C GLY A 646 21.61 11.78 -1.59
N CYS A 647 21.30 12.22 -2.82
CA CYS A 647 20.54 13.45 -3.04
C CYS A 647 19.18 13.40 -2.34
N TYR A 648 18.43 12.31 -2.58
CA TYR A 648 17.15 12.06 -1.91
C TYR A 648 17.28 12.04 -0.38
N LEU A 649 18.26 11.31 0.15
CA LEU A 649 18.44 11.18 1.60
C LEU A 649 18.83 12.50 2.28
N ILE A 650 19.55 13.39 1.60
CA ILE A 650 19.88 14.73 2.10
C ILE A 650 18.61 15.58 2.17
N GLN A 651 17.87 15.65 1.08
CA GLN A 651 16.71 16.53 0.93
C GLN A 651 15.55 16.13 1.85
N GLU A 652 15.26 14.84 1.93
CA GLU A 652 14.15 14.30 2.75
C GLU A 652 14.56 14.00 4.19
N SER A 653 15.80 14.33 4.58
CA SER A 653 16.22 14.24 5.98
C SER A 653 15.51 15.29 6.81
N ARG A 654 15.43 15.08 8.13
CA ARG A 654 14.89 16.10 9.04
C ARG A 654 15.56 17.48 8.88
N PRO A 655 16.91 17.60 8.84
CA PRO A 655 17.54 18.89 8.51
C PRO A 655 17.18 19.43 7.12
N GLY A 656 17.00 18.55 6.13
CA GLY A 656 16.53 18.95 4.80
C GLY A 656 15.15 19.61 4.87
N CYS A 657 14.20 18.95 5.52
CA CYS A 657 12.86 19.49 5.72
C CYS A 657 12.85 20.80 6.52
N MET A 658 13.61 20.85 7.61
CA MET A 658 13.56 21.97 8.56
C MET A 658 14.37 23.20 8.15
N LEU A 659 15.52 23.01 7.51
CA LEU A 659 16.45 24.10 7.21
C LEU A 659 16.48 24.38 5.73
N TYR A 660 16.68 23.33 4.93
CA TYR A 660 16.95 23.48 3.52
C TYR A 660 15.70 23.96 2.76
N TYR A 661 14.53 23.36 3.02
CA TYR A 661 13.29 23.84 2.43
C TYR A 661 12.79 25.14 3.05
N ASP A 662 12.89 25.33 4.38
CA ASP A 662 12.46 26.60 5.03
C ASP A 662 13.22 27.82 4.49
N VAL A 663 14.54 27.72 4.29
CA VAL A 663 15.34 28.79 3.66
C VAL A 663 14.86 29.08 2.24
N LEU A 664 14.61 28.04 1.45
CA LEU A 664 14.12 28.20 0.08
C LEU A 664 12.71 28.80 0.04
N SER A 665 11.80 28.38 0.93
CA SER A 665 10.44 28.93 1.05
C SER A 665 10.45 30.41 1.43
N ARG A 666 11.28 30.80 2.40
CA ARG A 666 11.45 32.21 2.76
C ARG A 666 12.03 33.02 1.61
N PHE A 667 12.99 32.46 0.88
CA PHE A 667 13.58 33.13 -0.27
C PHE A 667 12.54 33.30 -1.40
N PHE A 668 11.74 32.27 -1.66
CA PHE A 668 10.63 32.31 -2.60
C PHE A 668 9.61 33.38 -2.22
N ASN A 669 9.15 33.41 -0.97
CA ASN A 669 8.18 34.41 -0.49
C ASN A 669 8.69 35.85 -0.65
N ALA A 670 10.01 36.07 -0.60
CA ALA A 670 10.61 37.38 -0.79
C ALA A 670 10.85 37.77 -2.26
N HIS A 671 11.10 36.80 -3.14
CA HIS A 671 11.59 37.08 -4.51
C HIS A 671 10.72 36.50 -5.63
N GLY A 672 9.68 35.72 -5.32
CA GLY A 672 8.87 34.96 -6.27
C GLY A 672 9.70 34.13 -7.25
N PHE A 673 9.14 33.88 -8.44
CA PHE A 673 9.84 33.23 -9.58
C PHE A 673 10.85 34.14 -10.30
N SER A 674 11.64 34.92 -9.57
CA SER A 674 12.68 35.77 -10.16
C SER A 674 13.94 34.99 -10.54
N LEU A 675 14.81 35.61 -11.36
CA LEU A 675 16.13 35.06 -11.69
C LEU A 675 16.94 34.71 -10.43
N SER A 676 16.84 35.51 -9.37
CA SER A 676 17.56 35.29 -8.11
C SER A 676 17.14 33.97 -7.43
N PHE A 677 15.85 33.64 -7.48
CA PHE A 677 15.32 32.38 -6.94
C PHE A 677 15.81 31.19 -7.76
N TRP A 678 15.78 31.30 -9.10
CA TRP A 678 16.32 30.25 -9.98
C TRP A 678 17.83 30.02 -9.79
N LEU A 679 18.61 31.08 -9.55
CA LEU A 679 20.03 30.95 -9.19
C LEU A 679 20.23 30.26 -7.83
N MET A 680 19.40 30.59 -6.84
CA MET A 680 19.41 29.91 -5.53
C MET A 680 19.08 28.42 -5.68
N ILE A 681 18.05 28.07 -6.48
CA ILE A 681 17.71 26.67 -6.78
C ILE A 681 18.87 25.97 -7.48
N ALA A 682 19.48 26.59 -8.49
CA ALA A 682 20.61 26.00 -9.20
C ALA A 682 21.81 25.75 -8.28
N GLY A 683 22.14 26.71 -7.40
CA GLY A 683 23.18 26.55 -6.39
C GLY A 683 22.87 25.43 -5.40
N SER A 684 21.64 25.37 -4.91
CA SER A 684 21.13 24.35 -3.99
C SER A 684 21.15 22.95 -4.63
N PHE A 685 20.74 22.85 -5.89
CA PHE A 685 20.79 21.64 -6.71
C PHE A 685 22.21 21.12 -6.87
N LEU A 686 23.16 21.98 -7.28
CA LEU A 686 24.56 21.60 -7.45
C LEU A 686 25.23 21.23 -6.12
N GLY A 687 24.93 21.99 -5.06
CA GLY A 687 25.44 21.72 -3.71
C GLY A 687 24.99 20.37 -3.18
N THR A 688 23.72 20.01 -3.37
CA THR A 688 23.18 18.71 -2.97
C THR A 688 23.86 17.55 -3.71
N TRP A 689 24.03 17.67 -5.04
CA TRP A 689 24.74 16.67 -5.83
C TRP A 689 26.20 16.53 -5.39
N LEU A 690 26.90 17.64 -5.17
CA LEU A 690 28.28 17.64 -4.72
C LEU A 690 28.42 16.92 -3.37
N LEU A 691 27.58 17.27 -2.40
CA LEU A 691 27.57 16.64 -1.07
C LEU A 691 27.27 15.13 -1.17
N ALA A 692 26.27 14.75 -1.97
CA ALA A 692 25.94 13.35 -2.19
C ALA A 692 27.11 12.57 -2.80
N VAL A 693 27.79 13.13 -3.81
CA VAL A 693 28.99 12.52 -4.42
C VAL A 693 30.12 12.36 -3.41
N ILE A 694 30.39 13.36 -2.58
CA ILE A 694 31.42 13.31 -1.53
C ILE A 694 31.10 12.20 -0.53
N ILE A 695 29.88 12.17 0.02
CA ILE A 695 29.47 11.16 1.01
C ILE A 695 29.58 9.75 0.42
N PHE A 696 29.05 9.55 -0.80
CA PHE A 696 29.06 8.24 -1.45
C PHE A 696 30.46 7.79 -1.86
N HIS A 697 31.36 8.72 -2.17
CA HIS A 697 32.76 8.44 -2.44
C HIS A 697 33.45 7.81 -1.22
N TYR A 698 33.24 8.34 -0.02
CA TYR A 698 33.77 7.76 1.22
C TYR A 698 33.07 6.45 1.60
N LYS A 699 31.74 6.42 1.55
CA LYS A 699 30.91 5.24 1.80
C LYS A 699 31.36 4.03 0.99
N ARG A 700 31.75 4.22 -0.29
CA ARG A 700 32.22 3.15 -1.16
C ARG A 700 33.52 2.49 -0.69
N ARG A 701 34.32 3.16 0.13
CA ARG A 701 35.58 2.61 0.68
C ARG A 701 35.36 1.77 1.94
N TRP A 702 34.61 2.28 2.91
CA TRP A 702 34.51 1.67 4.24
C TRP A 702 33.32 0.71 4.41
N MET A 703 32.22 0.90 3.66
CA MET A 703 31.00 0.14 3.91
C MET A 703 31.03 -1.29 3.33
N PRO A 704 31.60 -1.56 2.13
CA PRO A 704 31.73 -2.94 1.64
C PRO A 704 32.45 -3.91 2.60
N PRO A 705 33.63 -3.60 3.18
CA PRO A 705 34.27 -4.52 4.12
C PRO A 705 33.46 -4.72 5.41
N LEU A 706 32.73 -3.69 5.86
CA LEU A 706 31.79 -3.82 7.00
C LEU A 706 30.65 -4.79 6.68
N ILE A 707 30.03 -4.68 5.49
CA ILE A 707 28.97 -5.59 5.05
C ILE A 707 29.49 -7.03 4.98
N GLU A 708 30.68 -7.25 4.41
CA GLU A 708 31.25 -8.61 4.36
C GLU A 708 31.52 -9.17 5.77
N LYS A 709 31.97 -8.34 6.71
CA LYS A 709 32.15 -8.74 8.12
C LYS A 709 30.81 -9.12 8.77
N ILE A 710 29.76 -8.32 8.60
CA ILE A 710 28.41 -8.64 9.10
C ILE A 710 27.89 -9.93 8.47
N MET A 711 28.04 -10.08 7.15
CA MET A 711 27.66 -11.30 6.42
C MET A 711 28.45 -12.52 6.90
N SER A 712 29.69 -12.35 7.35
CA SER A 712 30.50 -13.45 7.89
C SER A 712 29.93 -14.03 9.19
N CYS A 713 29.26 -13.20 10.01
CA CYS A 713 28.64 -13.59 11.27
C CYS A 713 27.27 -14.28 11.09
N LEU A 714 26.61 -14.10 9.94
CA LEU A 714 25.32 -14.74 9.68
C LEU A 714 25.49 -16.28 9.56
N PRO A 715 24.53 -17.10 10.02
CA PRO A 715 24.64 -18.55 9.85
C PRO A 715 24.65 -18.95 8.36
N ARG A 716 25.40 -20.00 7.97
CA ARG A 716 25.55 -20.43 6.57
C ARG A 716 24.22 -20.58 5.80
N LYS A 717 23.17 -21.04 6.47
CA LYS A 717 21.80 -21.17 5.93
C LYS A 717 21.18 -19.84 5.46
N TRP A 718 21.60 -18.70 6.03
CA TRP A 718 21.17 -17.36 5.63
C TRP A 718 22.11 -16.71 4.61
N LYS A 719 23.31 -17.26 4.39
CA LYS A 719 24.29 -16.73 3.42
C LYS A 719 24.02 -17.19 1.99
N GLN A 720 23.32 -18.32 1.81
CA GLN A 720 22.86 -18.73 0.49
C GLN A 720 21.87 -17.66 -0.02
N GLU A 721 22.02 -17.21 -1.26
CA GLU A 721 20.99 -16.39 -1.89
C GLU A 721 19.67 -17.16 -1.75
N ILE A 722 18.71 -16.57 -1.04
CA ILE A 722 17.42 -17.22 -0.78
C ILE A 722 16.71 -17.47 -2.14
N TRP A 723 17.09 -16.72 -3.19
CA TRP A 723 16.41 -16.62 -4.49
C TRP A 723 17.31 -16.36 -5.68
#